data_AF-A0A847JR69-F1
#
_entry.id   AF-A0A847JR69-F1
#
_cell.length_a   1.000
_cell.length_b   1.000
_cell.length_c   1.000
_cell.angle_alpha   90.00
_cell.angle_beta   90.00
_cell.angle_gamma   90.00
#
_symmetry.space_group_name_H-M   'P 1'
#
loop_
_entity.id
_entity.type
_entity.pdbx_description
1 polymer ?
#
loop_
_entity_poly.entity_id
_entity_poly.type
_entity_poly.pdbx_seq_one_letter_code
_entity_poly.pdbx_strand_id
1 'polypeptide(L)'
;FIKGISSLTVAYGLVSDIDLMEEVLEAGNILGLKVNIGLEFSVLVEGARYHFIAELPHFSSKEELRSFFSDHALDMDKFFKGLEINRESRLDAVRRLLENFNQNTLPKINEGFENKPEYCLAPLSLEVLLATIPNVNITPLHLAEFMYVRYRPILQKRVWYYKVLREKARYIAQNPSGLQQDQTNGELQREEIEASYSELKKELNRLSPDLVLSAYFDSPHIISYQSAFDDLESISQMLKRAGCSIRFVQPLEHGLELAKQALIKWSRCIDAVEIYNIQDCIGRNPESIEDFARFVNELNKSAAAEGRSFLKPICGSDATGRNPKIPGMGFIFEDQIIGNLRKRYIKRHMRLPSLISAMIRSSECPVDEASLQNAAVPSIVCMGKISGSWNRAITGDEERINPLRAWRYFNPTFKNAIRAIIGFTVATAYIGPAYALLWLGITGFRNSIADLISYRGPKLSQWKLKSINFDNVGQSLFWTGFSVPLMGYAKSTFDILWPLAPETFLFNLVKFFVISIVNGFYLAAHNTLRGFDKNVVRANLFRSILAWPLATIFAPIGNSLSIPSIVQTKIWSDVVAGFIEGGNKYRKVLQLRQKTLEELIPTVINASGSAQYIATMDVLYLFSQEPRTRTTIKAILSPYAFFTRKLKENSSLRLNMLLEFNDKMSKESLWTDLVDYIVANYEEDMADDLVDLVVDGLPELLGDLSGLIEKYGKDPSLLAKLAAKASGTIRGSGQAK
;
A
#
# COMPACT_ATOMS: atom_id res chain seq x y z
N PHE A 1 15.15 3.36 -15.84
CA PHE A 1 15.88 3.61 -17.10
C PHE A 1 17.13 4.42 -16.83
N ILE A 2 18.27 3.75 -16.74
CA ILE A 2 19.56 4.41 -16.62
C ILE A 2 20.01 4.74 -18.05
N LYS A 3 19.91 6.02 -18.44
CA LYS A 3 20.63 6.52 -19.62
C LYS A 3 22.10 6.72 -19.19
N GLY A 4 23.05 6.14 -19.92
CA GLY A 4 24.49 6.42 -19.74
C GLY A 4 25.37 5.27 -19.26
N ILE A 5 24.89 4.02 -19.25
CA ILE A 5 25.80 2.86 -19.18
C ILE A 5 26.60 2.85 -20.50
N SER A 6 27.91 2.60 -20.44
CA SER A 6 28.76 2.48 -21.64
C SER A 6 29.28 1.05 -21.85
N SER A 7 29.41 0.28 -20.76
CA SER A 7 29.87 -1.11 -20.79
C SER A 7 29.20 -1.92 -19.68
N LEU A 8 28.96 -3.20 -19.94
CA LEU A 8 28.40 -4.17 -19.00
C LEU A 8 29.08 -5.53 -19.18
N THR A 9 29.50 -6.17 -18.08
CA THR A 9 29.82 -7.60 -18.09
C THR A 9 28.65 -8.34 -17.47
N VAL A 10 28.07 -9.31 -18.19
CA VAL A 10 26.99 -10.16 -17.66
C VAL A 10 27.54 -11.56 -17.47
N ALA A 11 27.52 -12.03 -16.23
CA ALA A 11 28.00 -13.36 -15.87
C ALA A 11 26.85 -14.36 -15.80
N TYR A 12 27.07 -15.54 -16.34
CA TYR A 12 26.11 -16.65 -16.40
C TYR A 12 26.67 -17.86 -15.66
N GLY A 13 25.79 -18.68 -15.08
CA GLY A 13 26.19 -19.88 -14.36
C GLY A 13 26.46 -21.08 -15.27
N LEU A 14 25.85 -21.11 -16.46
CA LEU A 14 25.93 -22.24 -17.39
C LEU A 14 26.15 -21.78 -18.83
N VAL A 15 26.62 -22.71 -19.66
CA VAL A 15 26.69 -22.56 -21.12
C VAL A 15 25.33 -22.71 -21.78
N SER A 16 24.43 -23.53 -21.21
CA SER A 16 23.08 -23.74 -21.74
C SER A 16 22.19 -22.48 -21.71
N ASP A 17 22.62 -21.43 -21.01
CA ASP A 17 22.00 -20.11 -21.03
C ASP A 17 22.40 -19.28 -22.29
N ILE A 18 22.98 -19.90 -23.32
CA ILE A 18 23.47 -19.21 -24.54
C ILE A 18 22.39 -18.34 -25.20
N ASP A 19 21.13 -18.78 -25.24
CA ASP A 19 20.04 -17.98 -25.82
C ASP A 19 19.87 -16.64 -25.06
N LEU A 20 20.03 -16.65 -23.73
CA LEU A 20 20.00 -15.43 -22.90
C LEU A 20 21.24 -14.56 -23.15
N MET A 21 22.41 -15.17 -23.36
CA MET A 21 23.65 -14.46 -23.70
C MET A 21 23.49 -13.71 -25.04
N GLU A 22 22.88 -14.36 -26.03
CA GLU A 22 22.58 -13.78 -27.35
C GLU A 22 21.63 -12.60 -27.25
N GLU A 23 20.54 -12.76 -26.48
CA GLU A 23 19.57 -11.68 -26.24
C GLU A 23 20.25 -10.45 -25.60
N VAL A 24 21.14 -10.66 -24.61
CA VAL A 24 21.86 -9.56 -23.94
C VAL A 24 22.87 -8.90 -24.90
N LEU A 25 23.57 -9.65 -25.74
CA LEU A 25 24.45 -9.07 -26.77
C LEU A 25 23.66 -8.22 -27.76
N GLU A 26 22.54 -8.74 -28.28
CA GLU A 26 21.70 -8.04 -29.24
C GLU A 26 21.07 -6.78 -28.62
N ALA A 27 20.58 -6.88 -27.38
CA ALA A 27 20.10 -5.73 -26.62
C ALA A 27 21.20 -4.68 -26.37
N GLY A 28 22.42 -5.13 -26.06
CA GLY A 28 23.60 -4.29 -25.93
C GLY A 28 23.88 -3.50 -27.20
N ASN A 29 23.93 -4.18 -28.35
CA ASN A 29 24.13 -3.57 -29.66
C ASN A 29 23.05 -2.55 -30.02
N ILE A 30 21.77 -2.86 -29.78
CA ILE A 30 20.64 -1.94 -30.01
C ILE A 30 20.79 -0.67 -29.15
N LEU A 31 21.25 -0.82 -27.91
CA LEU A 31 21.40 0.29 -26.97
C LEU A 31 22.74 1.03 -27.10
N GLY A 32 23.66 0.56 -27.95
CA GLY A 32 25.02 1.10 -28.06
C GLY A 32 25.89 0.85 -26.83
N LEU A 33 25.66 -0.27 -26.13
CA LEU A 33 26.40 -0.69 -24.94
C LEU A 33 27.43 -1.75 -25.31
N LYS A 34 28.66 -1.62 -24.83
CA LYS A 34 29.64 -2.71 -24.91
C LYS A 34 29.26 -3.81 -23.91
N VAL A 35 28.79 -4.95 -24.40
CA VAL A 35 28.47 -6.12 -23.57
C VAL A 35 29.59 -7.14 -23.67
N ASN A 36 30.06 -7.61 -22.50
CA ASN A 36 30.97 -8.74 -22.38
C ASN A 36 30.24 -9.88 -21.66
N ILE A 37 30.49 -11.11 -22.09
CA ILE A 37 29.91 -12.32 -21.50
C ILE A 37 30.95 -12.96 -20.57
N GLY A 38 30.50 -13.38 -19.40
CA GLY A 38 31.32 -14.14 -18.46
C GLY A 38 30.63 -15.41 -17.98
N LEU A 39 31.41 -16.40 -17.58
CA LEU A 39 30.94 -17.60 -16.89
C LEU A 39 31.39 -17.54 -15.43
N GLU A 40 30.44 -17.52 -14.50
CA GLU A 40 30.70 -17.53 -13.06
C GLU A 40 31.06 -18.95 -12.62
N PHE A 41 32.17 -19.10 -11.90
CA PHE A 41 32.56 -20.36 -11.30
C PHE A 41 33.18 -20.13 -9.93
N SER A 42 33.35 -21.20 -9.16
CA SER A 42 34.01 -21.13 -7.86
C SER A 42 35.01 -22.26 -7.71
N VAL A 43 36.07 -22.04 -6.93
CA VAL A 43 37.09 -23.07 -6.65
C VAL A 43 37.18 -23.26 -5.14
N LEU A 44 37.14 -24.52 -4.69
CA LEU A 44 37.29 -24.87 -3.28
C LEU A 44 38.75 -25.15 -2.96
N VAL A 45 39.38 -24.35 -2.10
CA VAL A 45 40.78 -24.54 -1.69
C VAL A 45 40.92 -24.37 -0.19
N GLU A 46 41.57 -25.35 0.45
CA GLU A 46 41.87 -25.35 1.89
C GLU A 46 40.63 -25.11 2.78
N GLY A 47 39.47 -25.58 2.33
CA GLY A 47 38.20 -25.45 3.05
C GLY A 47 37.43 -24.15 2.81
N ALA A 48 37.96 -23.22 2.01
CA ALA A 48 37.29 -21.99 1.61
C ALA A 48 36.97 -22.00 0.10
N ARG A 49 35.76 -21.57 -0.26
CA ARG A 49 35.32 -21.48 -1.66
C ARG A 49 35.45 -20.05 -2.14
N TYR A 50 36.23 -19.85 -3.20
CA TYR A 50 36.45 -18.52 -3.80
C TYR A 50 35.73 -18.40 -5.14
N HIS A 51 35.24 -17.20 -5.45
CA HIS A 51 34.42 -16.91 -6.63
C HIS A 51 35.21 -16.22 -7.75
N PHE A 52 34.98 -16.66 -8.99
CA PHE A 52 35.66 -16.16 -10.17
C PHE A 52 34.69 -15.96 -11.33
N ILE A 53 35.06 -15.09 -12.26
CA ILE A 53 34.39 -14.95 -13.56
C ILE A 53 35.42 -15.24 -14.65
N ALA A 54 35.13 -16.25 -15.48
CA ALA A 54 35.81 -16.45 -16.76
C ALA A 54 35.15 -15.52 -17.80
N GLU A 55 35.73 -14.36 -18.04
CA GLU A 55 35.29 -13.45 -19.08
C GLU A 55 35.73 -13.98 -20.44
N LEU A 56 34.76 -14.22 -21.32
CA LEU A 56 34.98 -14.67 -22.68
C LEU A 56 35.57 -13.54 -23.54
N PRO A 57 36.16 -13.86 -24.70
CA PRO A 57 36.49 -12.85 -25.70
C PRO A 57 35.29 -11.93 -26.00
N HIS A 58 35.58 -10.71 -26.45
CA HIS A 58 34.51 -9.80 -26.84
C HIS A 58 33.88 -10.26 -28.17
N PHE A 59 32.56 -10.36 -28.19
CA PHE A 59 31.78 -10.74 -29.38
C PHE A 59 30.91 -9.57 -29.83
N SER A 60 30.92 -9.30 -31.14
CA SER A 60 30.08 -8.25 -31.75
C SER A 60 28.74 -8.80 -32.23
N SER A 61 28.62 -10.12 -32.38
CA SER A 61 27.43 -10.80 -32.91
C SER A 61 27.15 -12.12 -32.17
N LYS A 62 25.91 -12.61 -32.27
CA LYS A 62 25.51 -13.91 -31.72
C LYS A 62 26.17 -15.07 -32.47
N GLU A 63 26.44 -14.90 -33.76
CA GLU A 63 27.13 -15.90 -34.58
C GLU A 63 28.56 -16.13 -34.08
N GLU A 64 29.29 -15.06 -33.72
CA GLU A 64 30.62 -15.17 -33.11
C GLU A 64 30.58 -15.90 -31.76
N LEU A 65 29.59 -15.60 -30.91
CA LEU A 65 29.40 -16.28 -29.62
C LEU A 65 29.13 -17.79 -29.81
N ARG A 66 28.23 -18.15 -30.75
CA ARG A 66 27.94 -19.56 -31.06
C ARG A 66 29.16 -20.29 -31.58
N SER A 67 29.91 -19.67 -32.51
CA SER A 67 31.14 -20.25 -33.04
C SER A 67 32.16 -20.50 -31.93
N PHE A 68 32.34 -19.56 -31.00
CA PHE A 68 33.24 -19.76 -29.86
C PHE A 68 32.90 -21.01 -29.04
N PHE A 69 31.63 -21.19 -28.65
CA PHE A 69 31.23 -22.38 -27.90
C PHE A 69 31.33 -23.67 -28.70
N SER A 70 31.08 -23.61 -30.01
CA SER A 70 31.24 -24.76 -30.92
C SER A 70 32.72 -25.15 -31.06
N ASP A 71 33.60 -24.18 -31.29
CA ASP A 71 35.03 -24.39 -31.53
C ASP A 71 35.74 -24.92 -30.27
N HIS A 72 35.32 -24.47 -29.09
CA HIS A 72 35.89 -24.89 -27.81
C HIS A 72 35.07 -25.96 -27.07
N ALA A 73 34.07 -26.57 -27.71
CA ALA A 73 33.20 -27.57 -27.08
C ALA A 73 33.98 -28.75 -26.48
N LEU A 74 35.03 -29.22 -27.16
CA LEU A 74 35.88 -30.32 -26.71
C LEU A 74 36.95 -29.86 -25.71
N ASP A 75 37.62 -28.75 -26.02
CA ASP A 75 38.75 -28.26 -25.22
C ASP A 75 38.32 -27.77 -23.82
N MET A 76 37.08 -27.26 -23.70
CA MET A 76 36.50 -26.77 -22.45
C MET A 76 35.42 -27.70 -21.87
N ASP A 77 35.24 -28.92 -22.40
CA ASP A 77 34.22 -29.87 -21.94
C ASP A 77 34.26 -30.11 -20.43
N LYS A 78 35.47 -30.26 -19.85
CA LYS A 78 35.66 -30.43 -18.41
C LYS A 78 35.17 -29.21 -17.62
N PHE A 79 35.39 -28.00 -18.13
CA PHE A 79 34.89 -26.77 -17.51
C PHE A 79 33.37 -26.73 -17.54
N PHE A 80 32.77 -26.97 -18.72
CA PHE A 80 31.32 -26.91 -18.91
C PHE A 80 30.58 -27.93 -18.06
N LYS A 81 31.06 -29.18 -18.01
CA LYS A 81 30.52 -30.20 -17.10
C LYS A 81 30.69 -29.80 -15.63
N GLY A 82 31.81 -29.20 -15.26
CA GLY A 82 32.02 -28.69 -13.90
C GLY A 82 31.03 -27.59 -13.51
N LEU A 83 30.65 -26.71 -14.43
CA LEU A 83 29.61 -25.70 -14.20
C LEU A 83 28.24 -26.35 -13.94
N GLU A 84 27.87 -27.37 -14.71
CA GLU A 84 26.62 -28.12 -14.51
C GLU A 84 26.61 -28.83 -13.15
N ILE A 85 27.68 -29.53 -12.79
CA ILE A 85 27.82 -30.19 -11.48
C ILE A 85 27.70 -29.18 -10.34
N ASN A 86 28.31 -27.99 -10.48
CA ASN A 86 28.21 -26.91 -9.51
C ASN A 86 26.78 -26.39 -9.36
N ARG A 87 26.03 -26.26 -10.47
CA ARG A 87 24.63 -25.87 -10.43
C ARG A 87 23.79 -26.92 -9.71
N GLU A 88 23.91 -28.20 -10.06
CA GLU A 88 23.17 -29.30 -9.42
C GLU A 88 23.48 -29.37 -7.93
N SER A 89 24.77 -29.37 -7.57
CA SER A 89 25.22 -29.44 -6.17
C SER A 89 24.71 -28.28 -5.33
N ARG A 90 24.60 -27.09 -5.93
CA ARG A 90 24.01 -25.90 -5.29
C ARG A 90 22.50 -26.01 -5.14
N LEU A 91 21.78 -26.49 -6.15
CA LEU A 91 20.34 -26.73 -6.05
C LEU A 91 20.04 -27.77 -4.96
N ASP A 92 20.86 -28.81 -4.84
CA ASP A 92 20.77 -29.79 -3.78
C ASP A 92 21.07 -29.19 -2.40
N ALA A 93 22.06 -28.30 -2.29
CA ALA A 93 22.33 -27.58 -1.05
C ALA A 93 21.14 -26.69 -0.63
N VAL A 94 20.53 -25.97 -1.58
CA VAL A 94 19.31 -25.18 -1.32
C VAL A 94 18.15 -26.10 -0.93
N ARG A 95 17.97 -27.24 -1.59
CA ARG A 95 16.94 -28.22 -1.25
C ARG A 95 17.10 -28.70 0.20
N ARG A 96 18.29 -29.15 0.58
CA ARG A 96 18.59 -29.59 1.96
C ARG A 96 18.37 -28.49 2.99
N LEU A 97 18.74 -27.25 2.66
CA LEU A 97 18.49 -26.08 3.52
C LEU A 97 16.99 -25.88 3.74
N LEU A 98 16.19 -25.90 2.67
CA LEU A 98 14.73 -25.77 2.75
C LEU A 98 14.08 -26.94 3.50
N GLU A 99 14.55 -28.17 3.30
CA GLU A 99 14.09 -29.35 4.05
C GLU A 99 14.37 -29.21 5.55
N ASN A 100 15.59 -28.82 5.91
CA ASN A 100 15.97 -28.57 7.30
C ASN A 100 15.13 -27.43 7.91
N PHE A 101 14.90 -26.35 7.17
CA PHE A 101 14.03 -25.26 7.59
C PHE A 101 12.60 -25.76 7.84
N ASN A 102 12.03 -26.53 6.90
CA ASN A 102 10.68 -27.08 7.00
C ASN A 102 10.52 -28.07 8.16
N GLN A 103 11.57 -28.81 8.51
CA GLN A 103 11.54 -29.79 9.61
C GLN A 103 11.73 -29.12 10.99
N ASN A 104 12.66 -28.17 11.10
CA ASN A 104 13.13 -27.70 12.42
C ASN A 104 12.69 -26.27 12.77
N THR A 105 12.45 -25.42 11.78
CA THR A 105 12.15 -23.99 11.98
C THR A 105 10.68 -23.69 11.72
N LEU A 106 10.11 -24.23 10.64
CA LEU A 106 8.73 -24.00 10.25
C LEU A 106 7.70 -24.39 11.32
N PRO A 107 7.84 -25.52 12.06
CA PRO A 107 6.90 -25.84 13.14
C PRO A 107 6.88 -24.78 14.24
N LYS A 108 8.05 -24.18 14.57
CA LYS A 108 8.15 -23.11 15.57
C LYS A 108 7.48 -21.82 15.08
N ILE A 109 7.61 -21.50 13.79
CA ILE A 109 6.94 -20.33 13.19
C ILE A 109 5.40 -20.50 13.20
N ASN A 110 4.92 -21.75 13.10
CA ASN A 110 3.50 -22.07 13.05
C ASN A 110 2.90 -22.46 14.41
N GLU A 111 3.68 -22.35 15.49
CA GLU A 111 3.24 -22.67 16.85
C GLU A 111 1.97 -21.87 17.23
N GLY A 112 0.99 -22.56 17.81
CA GLY A 112 -0.31 -21.99 18.20
C GLY A 112 -1.35 -21.87 17.07
N PHE A 113 -0.98 -22.20 15.83
CA PHE A 113 -1.87 -22.19 14.66
C PHE A 113 -1.92 -23.53 13.92
N GLU A 114 -1.41 -24.61 14.49
CA GLU A 114 -1.21 -25.92 13.84
C GLU A 114 -2.50 -26.50 13.24
N ASN A 115 -3.63 -26.22 13.88
CA ASN A 115 -4.95 -26.68 13.46
C ASN A 115 -5.66 -25.70 12.49
N LYS A 116 -4.99 -24.63 12.06
CA LYS A 116 -5.54 -23.56 11.22
C LYS A 116 -4.63 -23.28 10.02
N PRO A 117 -4.69 -24.10 8.96
CA PRO A 117 -3.79 -24.02 7.80
C PRO A 117 -3.70 -22.64 7.14
N GLU A 118 -4.79 -21.88 7.13
CA GLU A 118 -4.86 -20.54 6.54
C GLU A 118 -3.96 -19.51 7.25
N TYR A 119 -3.56 -19.81 8.49
CA TYR A 119 -2.69 -19.01 9.36
C TYR A 119 -1.30 -19.62 9.51
N CYS A 120 -1.00 -20.71 8.80
CA CYS A 120 0.31 -21.33 8.77
C CYS A 120 1.10 -20.88 7.54
N LEU A 121 2.39 -20.65 7.74
CA LEU A 121 3.33 -20.61 6.63
C LEU A 121 3.43 -22.02 6.04
N ALA A 122 3.15 -22.16 4.75
CA ALA A 122 3.30 -23.42 4.05
C ALA A 122 4.79 -23.80 3.89
N PRO A 123 5.11 -25.11 3.76
CA PRO A 123 6.47 -25.55 3.48
C PRO A 123 7.07 -24.86 2.26
N LEU A 124 8.33 -24.44 2.39
CA LEU A 124 9.07 -23.81 1.31
C LEU A 124 9.69 -24.91 0.43
N SER A 125 9.37 -24.92 -0.87
CA SER A 125 9.93 -25.90 -1.80
C SER A 125 10.81 -25.25 -2.87
N LEU A 126 11.83 -26.00 -3.32
CA LEU A 126 12.72 -25.56 -4.37
C LEU A 126 11.97 -25.35 -5.70
N GLU A 127 11.01 -26.21 -6.01
CA GLU A 127 10.19 -26.12 -7.24
C GLU A 127 9.46 -24.77 -7.32
N VAL A 128 8.78 -24.38 -6.23
CA VAL A 128 8.03 -23.12 -6.18
C VAL A 128 8.97 -21.91 -6.18
N LEU A 129 10.16 -22.04 -5.56
CA LEU A 129 11.21 -21.02 -5.62
C LEU A 129 11.67 -20.79 -7.07
N LEU A 130 12.00 -21.86 -7.80
CA LEU A 130 12.47 -21.79 -9.18
C LEU A 130 11.39 -21.29 -10.16
N ALA A 131 10.12 -21.60 -9.90
CA ALA A 131 9.00 -21.03 -10.65
C ALA A 131 8.88 -19.50 -10.47
N THR A 132 9.34 -18.97 -9.33
CA THR A 132 9.31 -17.54 -9.03
C THR A 132 10.57 -16.82 -9.56
N ILE A 133 11.71 -17.50 -9.56
CA ILE A 133 13.02 -16.94 -9.94
C ILE A 133 13.74 -17.90 -10.91
N PRO A 134 13.29 -17.99 -12.18
CA PRO A 134 13.88 -18.90 -13.16
C PRO A 134 15.31 -18.46 -13.55
N ASN A 135 16.21 -19.42 -13.73
CA ASN A 135 17.55 -19.24 -14.29
C ASN A 135 18.48 -18.27 -13.53
N VAL A 136 18.25 -18.06 -12.23
CA VAL A 136 19.10 -17.20 -11.39
C VAL A 136 19.96 -18.03 -10.45
N ASN A 137 21.18 -17.55 -10.22
CA ASN A 137 22.00 -18.05 -9.14
C ASN A 137 21.32 -17.78 -7.78
N ILE A 138 20.77 -18.82 -7.13
CA ILE A 138 20.04 -18.69 -5.86
C ILE A 138 21.00 -18.22 -4.76
N THR A 139 20.63 -17.15 -4.07
CA THR A 139 21.38 -16.55 -2.95
C THR A 139 20.53 -16.62 -1.68
N PRO A 140 21.11 -16.45 -0.48
CA PRO A 140 20.35 -16.37 0.76
C PRO A 140 19.29 -15.25 0.75
N LEU A 141 19.59 -14.13 0.09
CA LEU A 141 18.63 -13.03 -0.07
C LEU A 141 17.40 -13.47 -0.88
N HIS A 142 17.60 -14.25 -1.96
CA HIS A 142 16.47 -14.80 -2.72
C HIS A 142 15.57 -15.71 -1.86
N LEU A 143 16.15 -16.49 -0.95
CA LEU A 143 15.39 -17.31 0.00
C LEU A 143 14.62 -16.43 1.00
N ALA A 144 15.24 -15.37 1.49
CA ALA A 144 14.60 -14.43 2.40
C ALA A 144 13.45 -13.67 1.74
N GLU A 145 13.61 -13.20 0.50
CA GLU A 145 12.54 -12.58 -0.29
C GLU A 145 11.40 -13.56 -0.55
N PHE A 146 11.73 -14.79 -0.96
CA PHE A 146 10.77 -15.86 -1.23
C PHE A 146 9.91 -16.19 0.00
N MET A 147 10.55 -16.28 1.18
CA MET A 147 9.87 -16.47 2.46
C MET A 147 9.07 -15.23 2.87
N TYR A 148 9.63 -14.03 2.74
CA TYR A 148 8.98 -12.77 3.10
C TYR A 148 7.62 -12.61 2.41
N VAL A 149 7.58 -12.82 1.09
CA VAL A 149 6.35 -12.72 0.28
C VAL A 149 5.27 -13.69 0.76
N ARG A 150 5.65 -14.85 1.30
CA ARG A 150 4.73 -15.87 1.84
C ARG A 150 4.37 -15.64 3.29
N TYR A 151 5.30 -15.11 4.09
CA TYR A 151 5.12 -14.97 5.54
C TYR A 151 4.33 -13.72 5.90
N ARG A 152 4.51 -12.60 5.18
CA ARG A 152 3.80 -11.35 5.46
C ARG A 152 2.27 -11.51 5.46
N PRO A 153 1.63 -12.14 4.44
CA PRO A 153 0.18 -12.33 4.46
C PRO A 153 -0.28 -13.22 5.61
N ILE A 154 0.52 -14.21 6.01
CA ILE A 154 0.21 -15.08 7.15
C ILE A 154 0.23 -14.30 8.47
N LEU A 155 1.24 -13.46 8.69
CA LEU A 155 1.28 -12.57 9.86
C LEU A 155 0.09 -11.61 9.89
N GLN A 156 -0.30 -11.03 8.76
CA GLN A 156 -1.49 -10.16 8.66
C GLN A 156 -2.76 -10.91 9.10
N LYS A 157 -2.95 -12.15 8.62
CA LYS A 157 -4.09 -12.99 9.02
C LYS A 157 -4.11 -13.25 10.52
N ARG A 158 -2.96 -13.57 11.12
CA ARG A 158 -2.84 -13.75 12.58
C ARG A 158 -3.18 -12.48 13.36
N VAL A 159 -2.76 -11.30 12.85
CA VAL A 159 -3.11 -10.01 13.44
C VAL A 159 -4.63 -9.80 13.43
N TRP A 160 -5.32 -10.09 12.32
CA TRP A 160 -6.78 -10.01 12.26
C TRP A 160 -7.48 -10.95 13.23
N TYR A 161 -7.01 -12.20 13.31
CA TYR A 161 -7.55 -13.18 14.23
C TYR A 161 -7.50 -12.69 15.69
N TYR A 162 -6.32 -12.24 16.15
CA TYR A 162 -6.16 -11.72 17.49
C TYR A 162 -6.88 -10.37 17.71
N LYS A 163 -7.06 -9.56 16.66
CA LYS A 163 -7.88 -8.33 16.73
C LYS A 163 -9.33 -8.65 17.05
N VAL A 164 -9.90 -9.67 16.40
CA VAL A 164 -11.28 -10.14 16.65
C VAL A 164 -11.39 -10.79 18.02
N LEU A 165 -10.45 -11.64 18.42
CA LEU A 165 -10.44 -12.24 19.77
C LEU A 165 -10.37 -11.20 20.88
N ARG A 166 -9.54 -10.16 20.70
CA ARG A 166 -9.41 -9.05 21.65
C ARG A 166 -10.74 -8.33 21.86
N GLU A 167 -11.48 -8.08 20.78
CA GLU A 167 -12.77 -7.38 20.85
C GLU A 167 -13.90 -8.29 21.35
N LYS A 168 -13.88 -9.58 21.00
CA LYS A 168 -14.73 -10.60 21.63
C LYS A 168 -14.55 -10.58 23.16
N ALA A 169 -13.30 -10.62 23.62
CA ALA A 169 -13.00 -10.61 25.05
C ALA A 169 -13.39 -9.28 25.72
N ARG A 170 -13.32 -8.15 25.01
CA ARG A 170 -13.88 -6.84 25.43
C ARG A 170 -15.38 -6.89 25.63
N TYR A 171 -16.09 -7.39 24.63
CA TYR A 171 -17.54 -7.52 24.66
C TYR A 171 -18.05 -8.41 25.81
N ILE A 172 -17.44 -9.59 25.99
CA ILE A 172 -17.85 -10.56 27.03
C ILE A 172 -17.72 -9.96 28.44
N ALA A 173 -16.62 -9.26 28.73
CA ALA A 173 -16.44 -8.65 30.05
C ALA A 173 -17.40 -7.49 30.34
N GLN A 174 -17.85 -6.78 29.30
CA GLN A 174 -18.84 -5.70 29.42
C GLN A 174 -20.27 -6.25 29.57
N ASN A 175 -20.52 -7.48 29.13
CA ASN A 175 -21.83 -8.13 29.13
C ASN A 175 -21.72 -9.52 29.79
N PRO A 176 -21.44 -9.60 31.10
CA PRO A 176 -21.33 -10.87 31.79
C PRO A 176 -22.69 -11.58 31.75
N SER A 177 -22.74 -12.69 31.01
CA SER A 177 -23.83 -13.67 31.15
C SER A 177 -23.76 -14.21 32.58
N GLY A 178 -24.89 -14.35 33.27
CA GLY A 178 -24.99 -14.58 34.73
C GLY A 178 -24.33 -15.83 35.33
N LEU A 179 -23.37 -16.47 34.66
CA LEU A 179 -22.45 -17.44 35.23
C LEU A 179 -21.18 -16.71 35.66
N GLN A 180 -20.99 -16.61 36.98
CA GLN A 180 -19.72 -16.25 37.61
C GLN A 180 -18.65 -17.28 37.19
N GLN A 181 -17.97 -17.03 36.07
CA GLN A 181 -16.67 -17.64 35.80
C GLN A 181 -15.58 -16.76 36.41
N ASP A 182 -14.60 -17.45 36.98
CA ASP A 182 -13.40 -16.97 37.68
C ASP A 182 -12.83 -15.69 37.03
N GLN A 183 -13.15 -14.51 37.59
CA GLN A 183 -12.79 -13.20 37.03
C GLN A 183 -11.28 -13.08 36.78
N THR A 184 -10.48 -13.68 37.65
CA THR A 184 -9.01 -13.72 37.56
C THR A 184 -8.52 -14.45 36.30
N ASN A 185 -9.12 -15.60 35.93
CA ASN A 185 -8.73 -16.35 34.73
C ASN A 185 -9.16 -15.62 33.45
N GLY A 186 -10.30 -14.94 33.48
CA GLY A 186 -10.78 -14.12 32.36
C GLY A 186 -9.92 -12.88 32.10
N GLU A 187 -9.36 -12.26 33.14
CA GLU A 187 -8.43 -11.15 33.02
C GLU A 187 -7.07 -11.60 32.46
N LEU A 188 -6.49 -12.68 32.98
CA LEU A 188 -5.25 -13.26 32.48
C LEU A 188 -5.33 -13.61 30.98
N GLN A 189 -6.40 -14.27 30.56
CA GLN A 189 -6.61 -14.61 29.15
C GLN A 189 -6.69 -13.37 28.23
N ARG A 190 -7.21 -12.25 28.73
CA ARG A 190 -7.30 -10.99 27.98
C ARG A 190 -5.96 -10.31 27.82
N GLU A 191 -5.14 -10.33 28.87
CA GLU A 191 -3.78 -9.84 28.82
C GLU A 191 -2.93 -10.64 27.83
N GLU A 192 -3.07 -11.97 27.81
CA GLU A 192 -2.42 -12.86 26.83
C GLU A 192 -2.83 -12.55 25.38
N ILE A 193 -4.12 -12.32 25.13
CA ILE A 193 -4.65 -11.95 23.80
C ILE A 193 -4.13 -10.58 23.36
N GLU A 194 -4.13 -9.56 24.23
CA GLU A 194 -3.62 -8.23 23.90
C GLU A 194 -2.10 -8.25 23.67
N ALA A 195 -1.35 -9.01 24.48
CA ALA A 195 0.08 -9.21 24.30
C ALA A 195 0.38 -9.85 22.93
N SER A 196 -0.32 -10.94 22.60
CA SER A 196 -0.18 -11.63 21.31
C SER A 196 -0.51 -10.72 20.12
N TYR A 197 -1.62 -9.97 20.19
CA TYR A 197 -1.97 -8.97 19.16
C TYR A 197 -0.89 -7.90 18.99
N SER A 198 -0.37 -7.36 20.10
CA SER A 198 0.64 -6.31 20.10
C SER A 198 1.96 -6.79 19.50
N GLU A 199 2.43 -7.97 19.89
CA GLU A 199 3.67 -8.55 19.36
C GLU A 199 3.55 -8.88 17.87
N LEU A 200 2.48 -9.55 17.44
CA LEU A 200 2.24 -9.83 16.02
C LEU A 200 2.18 -8.56 15.17
N LYS A 201 1.53 -7.51 15.68
CA LYS A 201 1.46 -6.21 14.99
C LYS A 201 2.83 -5.53 14.91
N LYS A 202 3.66 -5.63 15.95
CA LYS A 202 5.04 -5.12 15.91
C LYS A 202 5.89 -5.89 14.92
N GLU A 203 5.79 -7.22 14.90
CA GLU A 203 6.50 -8.09 13.97
C GLU A 203 6.14 -7.76 12.53
N LEU A 204 4.84 -7.76 12.19
CA LEU A 204 4.34 -7.41 10.87
C LEU A 204 4.84 -6.04 10.37
N ASN A 205 4.80 -5.01 11.22
CA ASN A 205 5.24 -3.66 10.85
C ASN A 205 6.75 -3.55 10.62
N ARG A 206 7.55 -4.41 11.27
CA ARG A 206 9.01 -4.42 11.14
C ARG A 206 9.49 -5.36 10.04
N LEU A 207 8.69 -6.37 9.70
CA LEU A 207 9.04 -7.44 8.77
C LEU A 207 9.59 -6.89 7.45
N SER A 208 10.78 -7.36 7.08
CA SER A 208 11.45 -7.03 5.83
C SER A 208 12.29 -8.21 5.37
N PRO A 209 12.64 -8.29 4.07
CA PRO A 209 13.55 -9.32 3.57
C PRO A 209 14.87 -9.37 4.35
N ASP A 210 15.42 -8.22 4.75
CA ASP A 210 16.63 -8.12 5.58
C ASP A 210 16.46 -8.79 6.95
N LEU A 211 15.32 -8.58 7.62
CA LEU A 211 15.07 -9.22 8.92
C LEU A 211 14.89 -10.73 8.76
N VAL A 212 14.18 -11.17 7.72
CA VAL A 212 14.03 -12.60 7.39
C VAL A 212 15.39 -13.22 7.10
N LEU A 213 16.24 -12.53 6.34
CA LEU A 213 17.63 -12.95 6.08
C LEU A 213 18.39 -13.09 7.40
N SER A 214 18.41 -12.04 8.24
CA SER A 214 19.13 -12.06 9.52
C SER A 214 18.64 -13.13 10.50
N ALA A 215 17.33 -13.40 10.51
CA ALA A 215 16.70 -14.31 11.46
C ALA A 215 16.82 -15.78 11.04
N TYR A 216 16.79 -16.08 9.73
CA TYR A 216 16.66 -17.44 9.23
C TYR A 216 17.76 -17.87 8.25
N PHE A 217 18.48 -16.93 7.63
CA PHE A 217 19.40 -17.20 6.53
C PHE A 217 20.77 -16.48 6.60
N ASP A 218 21.17 -15.94 7.76
CA ASP A 218 22.35 -15.05 7.92
C ASP A 218 23.69 -15.77 8.05
N SER A 219 23.70 -17.10 7.98
CA SER A 219 24.94 -17.86 8.18
C SER A 219 25.86 -17.69 6.96
N PRO A 220 27.14 -17.31 7.16
CA PRO A 220 28.13 -17.38 6.10
C PRO A 220 28.15 -18.80 5.52
N HIS A 221 28.08 -18.91 4.19
CA HIS A 221 28.05 -20.22 3.50
C HIS A 221 26.83 -21.09 3.80
N ILE A 222 25.68 -20.49 4.15
CA ILE A 222 24.44 -21.27 4.39
C ILE A 222 24.07 -22.17 3.20
N ILE A 223 24.39 -21.73 1.97
CA ILE A 223 24.36 -22.56 0.76
C ILE A 223 25.77 -23.11 0.51
N SER A 224 26.20 -24.04 1.37
CA SER A 224 27.46 -24.75 1.22
C SER A 224 27.28 -25.93 0.26
N TYR A 225 28.06 -25.91 -0.83
CA TYR A 225 28.13 -26.99 -1.80
C TYR A 225 29.59 -27.16 -2.23
N GLN A 226 29.96 -28.41 -2.53
CA GLN A 226 31.29 -28.71 -3.05
C GLN A 226 31.39 -28.20 -4.49
N SER A 227 32.47 -27.47 -4.79
CA SER A 227 32.76 -27.14 -6.17
C SER A 227 33.38 -28.35 -6.87
N ALA A 228 32.99 -28.58 -8.12
CA ALA A 228 33.64 -29.49 -9.06
C ALA A 228 35.06 -29.05 -9.43
N PHE A 229 35.45 -27.82 -9.05
CA PHE A 229 36.78 -27.27 -9.25
C PHE A 229 37.53 -27.16 -7.92
N ASP A 230 38.67 -27.83 -7.83
CA ASP A 230 39.60 -27.85 -6.71
C ASP A 230 40.99 -27.29 -7.08
N ASP A 231 41.33 -27.25 -8.37
CA ASP A 231 42.58 -26.72 -8.90
C ASP A 231 42.35 -25.56 -9.88
N LEU A 232 42.56 -24.33 -9.40
CA LEU A 232 42.47 -23.13 -10.23
C LEU A 232 43.57 -23.09 -11.31
N GLU A 233 44.73 -23.69 -11.10
CA GLU A 233 45.83 -23.62 -12.06
C GLU A 233 45.46 -24.39 -13.35
N SER A 234 44.99 -25.64 -13.22
CA SER A 234 44.49 -26.42 -14.35
C SER A 234 43.35 -25.71 -15.10
N ILE A 235 42.38 -25.15 -14.37
CA ILE A 235 41.26 -24.42 -14.96
C ILE A 235 41.75 -23.16 -15.68
N SER A 236 42.71 -22.43 -15.09
CA SER A 236 43.23 -21.21 -15.68
C SER A 236 43.96 -21.45 -16.98
N GLN A 237 44.77 -22.51 -17.08
CA GLN A 237 45.49 -22.85 -18.30
C GLN A 237 44.53 -23.20 -19.44
N MET A 238 43.46 -23.95 -19.15
CA MET A 238 42.42 -24.31 -20.12
C MET A 238 41.68 -23.06 -20.62
N LEU A 239 41.21 -22.21 -19.70
CA LEU A 239 40.49 -20.97 -20.04
C LEU A 239 41.36 -19.99 -20.84
N LYS A 240 42.62 -19.80 -20.45
CA LYS A 240 43.55 -18.90 -21.15
C LYS A 240 43.87 -19.40 -22.57
N ARG A 241 43.95 -20.71 -22.80
CA ARG A 241 44.13 -21.28 -24.15
C ARG A 241 42.94 -21.00 -25.06
N ALA A 242 41.73 -20.91 -24.51
CA ALA A 242 40.53 -20.48 -25.23
C ALA A 242 40.41 -18.96 -25.37
N GLY A 243 41.39 -18.18 -24.90
CA GLY A 243 41.36 -16.71 -24.96
C GLY A 243 40.50 -16.04 -23.90
N CYS A 244 40.03 -16.78 -22.89
CA CYS A 244 39.29 -16.22 -21.76
C CYS A 244 40.25 -15.53 -20.78
N SER A 245 39.74 -14.51 -20.07
CA SER A 245 40.41 -13.89 -18.93
C SER A 245 39.70 -14.22 -17.62
N ILE A 246 40.45 -14.27 -16.52
CA ILE A 246 39.94 -14.72 -15.23
C ILE A 246 39.94 -13.57 -14.24
N ARG A 247 38.76 -13.24 -13.75
CA ARG A 247 38.53 -12.19 -12.76
C ARG A 247 38.28 -12.83 -11.40
N PHE A 248 39.03 -12.42 -10.39
CA PHE A 248 38.77 -12.77 -8.99
C PHE A 248 37.76 -11.79 -8.40
N VAL A 249 36.57 -12.28 -8.05
CA VAL A 249 35.45 -11.47 -7.55
C VAL A 249 35.23 -11.72 -6.06
N GLN A 250 34.72 -10.71 -5.35
CA GLN A 250 34.49 -10.74 -3.90
C GLN A 250 35.68 -11.29 -3.06
N PRO A 251 36.93 -10.81 -3.24
CA PRO A 251 38.09 -11.44 -2.61
C PRO A 251 38.07 -11.38 -1.08
N LEU A 252 37.39 -10.38 -0.51
CA LEU A 252 37.34 -10.15 0.94
C LEU A 252 36.25 -10.97 1.63
N GLU A 253 35.48 -11.81 0.92
CA GLU A 253 34.37 -12.60 1.47
C GLU A 253 34.78 -13.42 2.71
N HIS A 254 36.00 -13.98 2.73
CA HIS A 254 36.58 -14.75 3.85
C HIS A 254 37.50 -13.91 4.77
N GLY A 255 37.61 -12.60 4.54
CA GLY A 255 38.44 -11.67 5.29
C GLY A 255 39.77 -11.33 4.61
N LEU A 256 40.42 -10.29 5.13
CA LEU A 256 41.60 -9.65 4.52
C LEU A 256 42.79 -10.60 4.37
N GLU A 257 43.11 -11.38 5.39
CA GLU A 257 44.32 -12.22 5.39
C GLU A 257 44.20 -13.41 4.42
N LEU A 258 43.03 -14.06 4.39
CA LEU A 258 42.76 -15.13 3.43
C LEU A 258 42.75 -14.60 1.98
N ALA A 259 42.22 -13.39 1.75
CA ALA A 259 42.25 -12.74 0.45
C ALA A 259 43.70 -12.49 -0.04
N LYS A 260 44.59 -12.01 0.84
CA LYS A 260 46.01 -11.80 0.53
C LYS A 260 46.71 -13.11 0.20
N GLN A 261 46.47 -14.16 0.99
CA GLN A 261 47.04 -15.50 0.75
C GLN A 261 46.58 -16.08 -0.58
N ALA A 262 45.29 -15.99 -0.88
CA ALA A 262 44.71 -16.40 -2.17
C ALA A 262 45.36 -15.67 -3.36
N LEU A 263 45.57 -14.35 -3.25
CA LEU A 263 46.24 -13.56 -4.29
C LEU A 263 47.69 -13.98 -4.50
N ILE A 264 48.46 -14.22 -3.44
CA ILE A 264 49.85 -14.68 -3.57
C ILE A 264 49.87 -16.02 -4.32
N LYS A 265 49.00 -16.95 -3.92
CA LYS A 265 48.91 -18.30 -4.49
C LYS A 265 48.50 -18.28 -5.97
N TRP A 266 47.55 -17.43 -6.34
CA TRP A 266 46.91 -17.46 -7.67
C TRP A 266 47.22 -16.29 -8.58
N SER A 267 48.12 -15.38 -8.19
CA SER A 267 48.53 -14.20 -8.97
C SER A 267 48.86 -14.49 -10.43
N ARG A 268 49.34 -15.70 -10.76
CA ARG A 268 49.64 -16.13 -12.14
C ARG A 268 48.43 -16.70 -12.90
N CYS A 269 47.44 -17.20 -12.17
CA CYS A 269 46.23 -17.81 -12.71
C CYS A 269 45.17 -16.77 -13.07
N ILE A 270 45.13 -15.64 -12.35
CA ILE A 270 44.14 -14.58 -12.52
C ILE A 270 44.68 -13.40 -13.35
N ASP A 271 43.79 -12.65 -13.99
CA ASP A 271 44.12 -11.51 -14.85
C ASP A 271 43.56 -10.18 -14.28
N ALA A 272 42.46 -10.26 -13.52
CA ALA A 272 41.86 -9.10 -12.85
C ALA A 272 41.41 -9.45 -11.43
N VAL A 273 41.31 -8.43 -10.57
CA VAL A 273 40.83 -8.57 -9.19
C VAL A 273 39.90 -7.43 -8.82
N GLU A 274 38.75 -7.77 -8.22
CA GLU A 274 37.86 -6.79 -7.62
C GLU A 274 38.49 -6.22 -6.34
N ILE A 275 39.03 -5.00 -6.43
CA ILE A 275 39.54 -4.27 -5.26
C ILE A 275 38.42 -3.54 -4.49
N TYR A 276 37.23 -3.47 -5.09
CA TYR A 276 36.04 -2.93 -4.46
C TYR A 276 34.79 -3.61 -5.01
N ASN A 277 34.13 -4.45 -4.21
CA ASN A 277 32.82 -4.98 -4.52
C ASN A 277 31.81 -4.38 -3.54
N ILE A 278 30.76 -3.73 -4.06
CA ILE A 278 29.87 -2.95 -3.19
C ILE A 278 29.12 -3.82 -2.17
N GLN A 279 28.79 -5.06 -2.52
CA GLN A 279 28.10 -5.98 -1.62
C GLN A 279 29.02 -6.41 -0.48
N ASP A 280 30.29 -6.61 -0.77
CA ASP A 280 31.31 -7.03 0.20
C ASP A 280 31.80 -5.85 1.05
N CYS A 281 31.89 -4.65 0.47
CA CYS A 281 32.50 -3.49 1.11
C CYS A 281 31.55 -2.69 2.03
N ILE A 282 30.23 -2.67 1.77
CA ILE A 282 29.32 -1.73 2.44
C ILE A 282 29.21 -1.91 3.96
N GLY A 283 29.46 -3.12 4.47
CA GLY A 283 29.43 -3.44 5.89
C GLY A 283 30.82 -3.54 6.55
N ARG A 284 31.91 -3.32 5.80
CA ARG A 284 33.29 -3.52 6.28
C ARG A 284 33.92 -2.22 6.74
N ASN A 285 34.95 -2.33 7.58
CA ASN A 285 35.80 -1.19 7.94
C ASN A 285 36.50 -0.66 6.66
N PRO A 286 36.34 0.64 6.31
CA PRO A 286 37.02 1.24 5.17
C PRO A 286 38.53 1.00 5.11
N GLU A 287 39.21 0.97 6.27
CA GLU A 287 40.66 0.71 6.33
C GLU A 287 41.03 -0.66 5.75
N SER A 288 40.24 -1.70 6.05
CA SER A 288 40.49 -3.05 5.53
C SER A 288 40.36 -3.14 4.00
N ILE A 289 39.50 -2.30 3.42
CA ILE A 289 39.30 -2.23 1.96
C ILE A 289 40.49 -1.52 1.32
N GLU A 290 40.93 -0.40 1.91
CA GLU A 290 42.12 0.31 1.44
C GLU A 290 43.39 -0.52 1.59
N ASP A 291 43.56 -1.26 2.69
CA ASP A 291 44.71 -2.15 2.90
C ASP A 291 44.78 -3.27 1.87
N PHE A 292 43.63 -3.81 1.47
CA PHE A 292 43.56 -4.78 0.38
C PHE A 292 43.96 -4.13 -0.96
N ALA A 293 43.45 -2.95 -1.27
CA ALA A 293 43.81 -2.21 -2.48
C ALA A 293 45.31 -1.87 -2.51
N ARG A 294 45.89 -1.44 -1.39
CA ARG A 294 47.34 -1.22 -1.26
C ARG A 294 48.13 -2.49 -1.52
N PHE A 295 47.70 -3.61 -0.96
CA PHE A 295 48.36 -4.90 -1.18
C PHE A 295 48.37 -5.29 -2.66
N VAL A 296 47.23 -5.17 -3.35
CA VAL A 296 47.15 -5.40 -4.82
C VAL A 296 48.08 -4.44 -5.58
N ASN A 297 48.14 -3.19 -5.16
CA ASN A 297 49.03 -2.19 -5.77
C ASN A 297 50.52 -2.56 -5.60
N GLU A 298 50.93 -3.03 -4.43
CA GLU A 298 52.30 -3.51 -4.17
C GLU A 298 52.65 -4.77 -4.97
N LEU A 299 51.70 -5.69 -5.14
CA LEU A 299 51.87 -6.84 -6.05
C LEU A 299 52.10 -6.36 -7.49
N ASN A 300 51.35 -5.36 -7.95
CA ASN A 300 51.54 -4.79 -9.28
C ASN A 300 52.88 -4.03 -9.41
N LYS A 301 53.34 -3.33 -8.37
CA LYS A 301 54.69 -2.71 -8.36
C LYS A 301 55.79 -3.77 -8.48
N SER A 302 55.64 -4.87 -7.74
CA SER A 302 56.58 -5.99 -7.80
C SER A 302 56.57 -6.63 -9.20
N ALA A 303 55.39 -6.88 -9.77
CA ALA A 303 55.24 -7.39 -11.12
C ALA A 303 55.88 -6.45 -12.16
N ALA A 304 55.77 -5.12 -11.98
CA ALA A 304 56.38 -4.14 -12.86
C ALA A 304 57.92 -4.21 -12.83
N ALA A 305 58.50 -4.35 -11.63
CA ALA A 305 59.94 -4.52 -11.47
C ALA A 305 60.46 -5.82 -12.11
N GLU A 306 59.62 -6.85 -12.19
CA GLU A 306 59.96 -8.17 -12.73
C GLU A 306 59.53 -8.36 -14.20
N GLY A 307 58.92 -7.35 -14.85
CA GLY A 307 58.42 -7.44 -16.21
C GLY A 307 57.26 -8.41 -16.42
N ARG A 308 56.47 -8.67 -15.37
CA ARG A 308 55.29 -9.55 -15.40
C ARG A 308 54.00 -8.76 -15.71
N SER A 309 52.95 -9.47 -16.12
CA SER A 309 51.62 -8.90 -16.32
C SER A 309 51.01 -8.41 -15.00
N PHE A 310 50.29 -7.28 -15.05
CA PHE A 310 49.59 -6.72 -13.90
C PHE A 310 48.25 -7.40 -13.64
N LEU A 311 47.87 -7.44 -12.37
CA LEU A 311 46.51 -7.72 -11.95
C LEU A 311 45.66 -6.48 -12.19
N LYS A 312 44.74 -6.53 -13.16
CA LYS A 312 43.86 -5.40 -13.46
C LYS A 312 42.90 -5.15 -12.29
N PRO A 313 42.96 -3.97 -11.63
CA PRO A 313 42.01 -3.63 -10.59
C PRO A 313 40.65 -3.27 -11.19
N ILE A 314 39.60 -3.90 -10.69
CA ILE A 314 38.22 -3.68 -11.12
C ILE A 314 37.31 -3.41 -9.92
N CYS A 315 36.09 -2.94 -10.20
CA CYS A 315 35.03 -2.77 -9.20
C CYS A 315 33.78 -3.55 -9.57
N GLY A 316 33.16 -4.17 -8.57
CA GLY A 316 31.92 -4.91 -8.69
C GLY A 316 30.74 -4.12 -8.12
N SER A 317 29.67 -3.96 -8.90
CA SER A 317 28.42 -3.36 -8.43
C SER A 317 27.36 -4.44 -8.26
N ASP A 318 26.45 -4.28 -7.31
CA ASP A 318 25.26 -5.11 -7.24
C ASP A 318 24.38 -4.83 -8.48
N ALA A 319 24.16 -5.89 -9.27
CA ALA A 319 23.36 -5.86 -10.47
C ALA A 319 21.85 -5.81 -10.18
N THR A 320 21.43 -6.23 -8.98
CA THR A 320 20.01 -6.43 -8.68
C THR A 320 19.34 -5.15 -8.20
N GLY A 321 20.06 -4.27 -7.49
CA GLY A 321 19.48 -3.08 -6.85
C GLY A 321 18.36 -3.41 -5.88
N ARG A 322 18.25 -4.67 -5.45
CA ARG A 322 17.16 -5.20 -4.60
C ARG A 322 17.37 -4.87 -3.13
N ASN A 323 18.62 -4.69 -2.70
CA ASN A 323 18.92 -4.19 -1.37
C ASN A 323 18.94 -2.65 -1.38
N PRO A 324 18.00 -1.94 -0.71
CA PRO A 324 17.95 -0.48 -0.69
C PRO A 324 19.10 0.18 0.07
N LYS A 325 19.92 -0.61 0.80
CA LYS A 325 21.15 -0.15 1.44
C LYS A 325 22.32 -0.17 0.45
N ILE A 326 22.31 -1.07 -0.52
CA ILE A 326 23.37 -1.19 -1.53
C ILE A 326 22.97 -0.33 -2.74
N PRO A 327 23.72 0.73 -3.08
CA PRO A 327 23.43 1.49 -4.27
C PRO A 327 23.82 0.66 -5.50
N GLY A 328 22.91 -0.20 -5.98
CA GLY A 328 23.07 -0.92 -7.25
C GLY A 328 23.07 0.03 -8.44
N MET A 329 23.35 -0.47 -9.65
CA MET A 329 23.33 0.24 -10.95
C MET A 329 24.68 0.68 -11.55
N GLY A 330 25.82 0.20 -11.03
CA GLY A 330 27.13 0.44 -11.64
C GLY A 330 27.84 1.71 -11.16
N PHE A 331 28.90 2.07 -11.87
CA PHE A 331 29.86 3.10 -11.49
C PHE A 331 30.12 4.07 -12.64
N ILE A 332 30.39 5.34 -12.32
CA ILE A 332 30.76 6.37 -13.29
C ILE A 332 31.86 7.26 -12.72
N PHE A 333 32.83 7.66 -13.54
CA PHE A 333 33.82 8.64 -13.12
C PHE A 333 33.22 10.05 -13.02
N GLU A 334 33.61 10.80 -12.00
CA GLU A 334 33.09 12.14 -11.70
C GLU A 334 33.23 13.14 -12.86
N ASP A 335 34.27 13.00 -13.67
CA ASP A 335 34.55 13.82 -14.85
C ASP A 335 33.72 13.42 -16.09
N GLN A 336 33.14 12.22 -16.11
CA GLN A 336 32.21 11.76 -17.15
C GLN A 336 30.75 12.14 -16.88
N ILE A 337 30.44 12.65 -15.68
CA ILE A 337 29.10 13.14 -15.34
C ILE A 337 28.92 14.54 -15.94
N ILE A 338 28.11 14.66 -16.98
CA ILE A 338 27.84 15.91 -17.70
C ILE A 338 26.47 16.52 -17.38
N GLY A 339 26.27 17.79 -17.75
CA GLY A 339 24.98 18.49 -17.70
C GLY A 339 24.70 19.30 -16.43
N ASN A 340 23.61 20.07 -16.47
CA ASN A 340 23.29 21.10 -15.48
C ASN A 340 23.02 20.56 -14.06
N LEU A 341 22.71 19.27 -13.94
CA LEU A 341 22.43 18.61 -12.65
C LEU A 341 23.65 17.88 -12.06
N ARG A 342 24.83 17.94 -12.70
CA ARG A 342 26.05 17.23 -12.28
C ARG A 342 26.35 17.39 -10.78
N LYS A 343 26.44 18.62 -10.28
CA LYS A 343 26.76 18.89 -8.87
C LYS A 343 25.74 18.25 -7.91
N ARG A 344 24.45 18.33 -8.26
CA ARG A 344 23.35 17.75 -7.49
C ARG A 344 23.37 16.22 -7.55
N TYR A 345 23.74 15.64 -8.69
CA TYR A 345 23.91 14.20 -8.85
C TYR A 345 25.05 13.72 -7.93
N ILE A 346 26.24 14.30 -8.05
CA ILE A 346 27.41 13.87 -7.28
C ILE A 346 27.16 13.98 -5.77
N LYS A 347 26.51 15.06 -5.31
CA LYS A 347 26.16 15.24 -3.88
C LYS A 347 25.23 14.15 -3.32
N ARG A 348 24.49 13.43 -4.18
CA ARG A 348 23.46 12.45 -3.78
C ARG A 348 23.94 11.00 -3.85
N HIS A 349 25.14 10.75 -4.33
CA HIS A 349 25.64 9.40 -4.59
C HIS A 349 26.94 9.15 -3.84
N MET A 350 27.19 7.88 -3.50
CA MET A 350 28.40 7.44 -2.82
C MET A 350 29.61 7.60 -3.74
N ARG A 351 30.76 7.99 -3.17
CA ARG A 351 32.05 8.06 -3.85
C ARG A 351 32.96 6.96 -3.32
N LEU A 352 33.74 6.33 -4.20
CA LEU A 352 34.75 5.35 -3.80
C LEU A 352 36.01 6.07 -3.26
N PRO A 353 36.82 5.38 -2.42
CA PRO A 353 38.13 5.87 -2.01
C PRO A 353 39.03 6.33 -3.17
N SER A 354 39.91 7.30 -2.90
CA SER A 354 40.78 7.91 -3.91
C SER A 354 41.75 6.91 -4.52
N LEU A 355 42.40 6.08 -3.69
CA LEU A 355 43.31 5.02 -4.14
C LEU A 355 42.61 4.05 -5.10
N ILE A 356 41.43 3.58 -4.71
CA ILE A 356 40.63 2.65 -5.51
C ILE A 356 40.23 3.29 -6.86
N SER A 357 39.76 4.54 -6.82
CA SER A 357 39.41 5.30 -8.03
C SER A 357 40.61 5.48 -8.96
N ALA A 358 41.80 5.73 -8.40
CA ALA A 358 43.04 5.90 -9.15
C ALA A 358 43.54 4.59 -9.76
N MET A 359 43.53 3.49 -9.00
CA MET A 359 43.92 2.16 -9.49
C MET A 359 43.03 1.72 -10.65
N ILE A 360 41.71 1.88 -10.52
CA ILE A 360 40.77 1.51 -11.61
C ILE A 360 40.98 2.39 -12.83
N ARG A 361 41.28 3.69 -12.66
CA ARG A 361 41.56 4.60 -13.77
C ARG A 361 42.89 4.30 -14.45
N SER A 362 43.93 3.93 -13.71
CA SER A 362 45.22 3.57 -14.29
C SER A 362 45.14 2.23 -15.02
N SER A 363 44.33 1.29 -14.53
CA SER A 363 44.04 -0.06 -15.06
C SER A 363 45.27 -0.98 -15.20
N GLU A 364 46.38 -0.49 -15.73
CA GLU A 364 47.56 -1.24 -16.15
C GLU A 364 48.85 -0.60 -15.64
N CYS A 365 48.78 0.26 -14.63
CA CYS A 365 49.96 0.85 -13.99
C CYS A 365 49.74 0.94 -12.48
N PRO A 366 50.72 0.54 -11.66
CA PRO A 366 50.67 0.77 -10.23
C PRO A 366 50.58 2.27 -9.93
N VAL A 367 49.86 2.63 -8.88
CA VAL A 367 49.64 4.02 -8.47
C VAL A 367 50.63 4.38 -7.37
N ASP A 368 51.27 5.53 -7.48
CA ASP A 368 52.02 6.11 -6.36
C ASP A 368 51.07 6.91 -5.46
N GLU A 369 50.86 6.46 -4.22
CA GLU A 369 49.97 7.13 -3.26
C GLU A 369 50.42 8.56 -2.93
N ALA A 370 51.73 8.84 -2.95
CA ALA A 370 52.23 10.20 -2.72
C ALA A 370 51.76 11.18 -3.82
N SER A 371 51.56 10.69 -5.04
CA SER A 371 51.04 11.49 -6.15
C SER A 371 49.57 11.89 -5.98
N LEU A 372 48.78 11.09 -5.23
CA LEU A 372 47.35 11.35 -5.00
C LEU A 372 47.10 12.55 -4.07
N GLN A 373 48.10 12.95 -3.27
CA GLN A 373 48.03 14.17 -2.45
C GLN A 373 48.18 15.44 -3.30
N ASN A 374 48.88 15.34 -4.42
CA ASN A 374 49.27 16.47 -5.26
C ASN A 374 48.42 16.60 -6.55
N ALA A 375 47.82 15.50 -7.02
CA ALA A 375 47.00 15.46 -8.23
C ALA A 375 45.59 14.91 -7.92
N ALA A 376 44.56 15.71 -8.20
CA ALA A 376 43.18 15.30 -8.03
C ALA A 376 42.76 14.30 -9.11
N VAL A 377 42.78 13.00 -8.79
CA VAL A 377 42.19 11.96 -9.63
C VAL A 377 40.66 12.01 -9.51
N PRO A 378 39.90 12.06 -10.62
CA PRO A 378 38.44 12.04 -10.56
C PRO A 378 37.91 10.81 -9.83
N SER A 379 37.06 11.04 -8.83
CA SER A 379 36.48 9.97 -8.02
C SER A 379 35.51 9.11 -8.83
N ILE A 380 35.40 7.83 -8.48
CA ILE A 380 34.31 6.98 -8.96
C ILE A 380 33.08 7.22 -8.11
N VAL A 381 31.93 7.42 -8.75
CA VAL A 381 30.62 7.66 -8.14
C VAL A 381 29.71 6.46 -8.42
N CYS A 382 29.09 5.91 -7.39
CA CYS A 382 28.06 4.87 -7.57
C CYS A 382 26.84 5.47 -8.27
N MET A 383 26.28 4.77 -9.26
CA MET A 383 25.09 5.26 -9.98
C MET A 383 23.79 5.04 -9.19
N GLY A 384 23.82 4.15 -8.19
CA GLY A 384 22.74 3.94 -7.24
C GLY A 384 22.66 4.99 -6.15
N LYS A 385 21.44 5.28 -5.70
CA LYS A 385 21.21 6.11 -4.51
C LYS A 385 21.14 5.22 -3.29
N ILE A 386 21.83 5.60 -2.23
CA ILE A 386 21.55 5.06 -0.90
C ILE A 386 20.32 5.79 -0.37
N SER A 387 19.36 5.05 0.18
CA SER A 387 18.23 5.64 0.89
C SER A 387 18.74 6.65 1.92
N GLY A 388 18.08 7.81 2.00
CA GLY A 388 18.65 9.06 2.52
C GLY A 388 19.05 9.11 4.00
N SER A 389 19.16 7.99 4.71
CA SER A 389 19.74 7.90 6.06
C SER A 389 21.25 8.16 6.04
N TRP A 390 22.00 7.51 5.14
CA TRP A 390 23.47 7.63 5.10
C TRP A 390 23.95 9.01 4.61
N ASN A 391 23.32 9.57 3.57
CA ASN A 391 23.64 10.93 3.11
C ASN A 391 23.13 12.04 4.06
N ARG A 392 22.09 11.79 4.88
CA ARG A 392 21.65 12.76 5.91
C ARG A 392 22.67 12.91 7.02
N ALA A 393 23.34 11.84 7.40
CA ALA A 393 24.42 11.89 8.39
C ALA A 393 25.63 12.71 7.90
N ILE A 394 25.84 12.80 6.58
CA ILE A 394 27.04 13.43 6.00
C ILE A 394 26.77 14.83 5.40
N THR A 395 25.57 15.11 4.85
CA THR A 395 25.38 16.30 3.99
C THR A 395 24.27 17.28 4.37
N GLY A 396 23.50 17.03 5.45
CA GLY A 396 22.67 18.04 6.15
C GLY A 396 21.57 18.80 5.38
N ASP A 397 21.37 18.62 4.08
CA ASP A 397 20.51 19.52 3.28
C ASP A 397 19.17 18.89 2.86
N GLU A 398 18.06 19.50 3.29
CA GLU A 398 16.69 19.21 2.84
C GLU A 398 16.35 19.95 1.53
N GLU A 399 15.72 19.25 0.57
CA GLU A 399 15.30 19.84 -0.71
C GLU A 399 13.92 20.51 -0.65
N ARG A 400 13.82 21.74 -1.18
CA ARG A 400 12.57 22.52 -1.25
C ARG A 400 11.73 22.20 -2.50
N ILE A 401 10.42 22.02 -2.34
CA ILE A 401 9.44 21.69 -3.40
C ILE A 401 8.83 22.97 -4.03
N ASN A 402 8.56 22.97 -5.35
CA ASN A 402 7.92 24.08 -6.09
C ASN A 402 6.41 24.26 -5.71
N PRO A 403 5.89 25.50 -5.57
CA PRO A 403 4.52 25.80 -5.14
C PRO A 403 3.38 25.20 -5.99
N LEU A 404 3.51 25.13 -7.33
CA LEU A 404 2.47 24.52 -8.19
C LEU A 404 2.36 23.01 -7.96
N ARG A 405 3.50 22.37 -7.71
CA ARG A 405 3.57 20.95 -7.38
C ARG A 405 3.13 20.72 -5.93
N ALA A 406 3.46 21.63 -5.02
CA ALA A 406 3.01 21.62 -3.63
C ALA A 406 1.47 21.66 -3.52
N TRP A 407 0.76 22.35 -4.45
CA TRP A 407 -0.70 22.33 -4.49
C TRP A 407 -1.29 20.92 -4.54
N ARG A 408 -0.66 19.97 -5.25
CA ARG A 408 -1.15 18.59 -5.29
C ARG A 408 -1.09 17.91 -3.93
N TYR A 409 -0.04 18.20 -3.16
CA TYR A 409 0.26 17.58 -1.86
C TYR A 409 -0.39 18.27 -0.66
N PHE A 410 -0.98 19.46 -0.82
CA PHE A 410 -1.69 20.09 0.30
C PHE A 410 -2.93 19.29 0.71
N ASN A 411 -3.11 19.22 2.03
CA ASN A 411 -4.27 18.62 2.68
C ASN A 411 -5.58 19.15 2.06
N PRO A 412 -6.57 18.28 1.74
CA PRO A 412 -7.89 18.68 1.26
C PRO A 412 -8.54 19.81 2.08
N THR A 413 -8.40 19.80 3.41
CA THR A 413 -8.92 20.85 4.31
C THR A 413 -8.36 22.24 3.96
N PHE A 414 -7.07 22.32 3.64
CA PHE A 414 -6.41 23.57 3.26
C PHE A 414 -6.91 24.08 1.90
N LYS A 415 -7.08 23.19 0.93
CA LYS A 415 -7.64 23.53 -0.40
C LYS A 415 -9.06 24.08 -0.27
N ASN A 416 -9.87 23.47 0.59
CA ASN A 416 -11.25 23.89 0.82
C ASN A 416 -11.33 25.23 1.58
N ALA A 417 -10.42 25.47 2.51
CA ALA A 417 -10.32 26.77 3.19
C ALA A 417 -10.01 27.90 2.18
N ILE A 418 -9.06 27.69 1.27
CA ILE A 418 -8.74 28.68 0.22
C ILE A 418 -9.94 28.95 -0.69
N ARG A 419 -10.65 27.90 -1.13
CA ARG A 419 -11.87 28.03 -1.94
C ARG A 419 -12.94 28.88 -1.23
N ALA A 420 -13.15 28.63 0.05
CA ALA A 420 -14.11 29.38 0.86
C ALA A 420 -13.68 30.85 1.02
N ILE A 421 -12.39 31.12 1.24
CA ILE A 421 -11.84 32.49 1.35
C ILE A 421 -12.06 33.25 0.03
N ILE A 422 -11.75 32.65 -1.12
CA ILE A 422 -11.95 33.31 -2.42
C ILE A 422 -13.43 33.65 -2.64
N GLY A 423 -14.33 32.69 -2.38
CA GLY A 423 -15.78 32.94 -2.49
C GLY A 423 -16.25 34.04 -1.54
N PHE A 424 -15.72 34.07 -0.31
CA PHE A 424 -16.02 35.09 0.69
C PHE A 424 -15.54 36.48 0.26
N THR A 425 -14.31 36.60 -0.27
CA THR A 425 -13.75 37.87 -0.75
C THR A 425 -14.59 38.44 -1.89
N VAL A 426 -14.99 37.61 -2.86
CA VAL A 426 -15.84 38.04 -3.98
C VAL A 426 -17.20 38.51 -3.47
N ALA A 427 -17.85 37.77 -2.58
CA ALA A 427 -19.15 38.17 -2.03
C ALA A 427 -19.05 39.47 -1.20
N THR A 428 -18.01 39.58 -0.37
CA THR A 428 -17.79 40.74 0.52
C THR A 428 -17.71 42.05 -0.25
N ALA A 429 -17.10 42.04 -1.43
CA ALA A 429 -16.98 43.22 -2.29
C ALA A 429 -18.34 43.80 -2.76
N TYR A 430 -19.44 43.04 -2.69
CA TYR A 430 -20.74 43.44 -3.22
C TYR A 430 -21.84 43.58 -2.16
N ILE A 431 -21.84 42.72 -1.13
CA ILE A 431 -22.88 42.73 -0.09
C ILE A 431 -22.33 43.03 1.31
N GLY A 432 -21.03 43.29 1.43
CA GLY A 432 -20.36 43.51 2.71
C GLY A 432 -20.09 42.21 3.50
N PRO A 433 -19.23 42.27 4.52
CA PRO A 433 -18.73 41.08 5.21
C PRO A 433 -19.81 40.34 6.00
N ALA A 434 -20.75 41.06 6.61
CA ALA A 434 -21.83 40.46 7.40
C ALA A 434 -22.78 39.62 6.53
N TYR A 435 -23.24 40.15 5.40
CA TYR A 435 -24.12 39.41 4.49
C TYR A 435 -23.37 38.38 3.66
N ALA A 436 -22.07 38.58 3.37
CA ALA A 436 -21.23 37.54 2.77
C ALA A 436 -21.07 36.32 3.70
N LEU A 437 -20.83 36.56 5.01
CA LEU A 437 -20.81 35.49 6.01
C LEU A 437 -22.15 34.76 6.08
N LEU A 438 -23.28 35.48 6.08
CA LEU A 438 -24.62 34.88 6.05
C LEU A 438 -24.85 34.06 4.77
N TRP A 439 -24.47 34.58 3.61
CA TRP A 439 -24.63 33.95 2.30
C TRP A 439 -23.87 32.63 2.19
N LEU A 440 -22.58 32.65 2.57
CA LEU A 440 -21.74 31.47 2.60
C LEU A 440 -22.21 30.52 3.71
N GLY A 441 -22.60 31.05 4.87
CA GLY A 441 -23.13 30.29 6.00
C GLY A 441 -24.35 29.46 5.63
N ILE A 442 -25.36 30.07 4.99
CA ILE A 442 -26.56 29.36 4.49
C ILE A 442 -26.16 28.25 3.51
N THR A 443 -25.25 28.54 2.58
CA THR A 443 -24.82 27.57 1.56
C THR A 443 -24.05 26.39 2.18
N GLY A 444 -23.10 26.68 3.07
CA GLY A 444 -22.31 25.69 3.79
C GLY A 444 -23.19 24.83 4.70
N PHE A 445 -24.08 25.46 5.46
CA PHE A 445 -25.05 24.79 6.33
C PHE A 445 -25.98 23.87 5.53
N ARG A 446 -26.57 24.34 4.43
CA ARG A 446 -27.47 23.55 3.58
C ARG A 446 -26.78 22.32 2.99
N ASN A 447 -25.58 22.47 2.44
CA ASN A 447 -24.85 21.33 1.88
C ASN A 447 -24.41 20.34 2.96
N SER A 448 -23.95 20.85 4.12
CA SER A 448 -23.57 20.02 5.25
C SER A 448 -24.76 19.24 5.81
N ILE A 449 -25.92 19.88 5.95
CA ILE A 449 -27.16 19.24 6.42
C ILE A 449 -27.71 18.26 5.40
N ALA A 450 -27.69 18.59 4.11
CA ALA A 450 -28.12 17.68 3.07
C ALA A 450 -27.31 16.37 3.12
N ASP A 451 -25.99 16.47 3.30
CA ASP A 451 -25.12 15.30 3.47
C ASP A 451 -25.42 14.58 4.80
N LEU A 452 -25.46 15.29 5.92
CA LEU A 452 -25.70 14.70 7.26
C LEU A 452 -27.07 13.99 7.37
N ILE A 453 -28.12 14.61 6.82
CA ILE A 453 -29.47 14.02 6.81
C ILE A 453 -29.55 12.85 5.82
N SER A 454 -28.91 12.96 4.65
CA SER A 454 -28.92 11.86 3.67
C SER A 454 -28.15 10.63 4.18
N TYR A 455 -27.03 10.83 4.88
CA TYR A 455 -26.18 9.75 5.38
C TYR A 455 -26.57 9.22 6.76
N ARG A 456 -27.26 9.98 7.62
CA ARG A 456 -27.54 9.56 9.01
C ARG A 456 -28.94 9.94 9.53
N GLY A 457 -29.69 10.76 8.79
CA GLY A 457 -31.05 11.21 9.11
C GLY A 457 -31.17 12.17 10.32
N PRO A 458 -32.38 12.40 10.87
CA PRO A 458 -32.67 13.45 11.87
C PRO A 458 -32.07 13.32 13.29
N LYS A 459 -31.24 12.31 13.60
CA LYS A 459 -30.68 12.16 14.97
C LYS A 459 -29.33 12.88 15.08
N LEU A 460 -29.32 14.03 15.75
CA LEU A 460 -28.15 14.92 15.89
C LEU A 460 -26.94 14.23 16.54
N SER A 461 -27.15 13.32 17.50
CA SER A 461 -26.06 12.62 18.21
C SER A 461 -25.23 11.69 17.33
N GLN A 462 -25.75 11.33 16.14
CA GLN A 462 -25.07 10.42 15.21
C GLN A 462 -24.31 11.19 14.12
N TRP A 463 -24.42 12.52 14.06
CA TRP A 463 -23.75 13.34 13.07
C TRP A 463 -22.24 13.36 13.33
N LYS A 464 -21.47 12.76 12.42
CA LYS A 464 -20.00 12.84 12.46
C LYS A 464 -19.54 13.76 11.34
N LEU A 465 -18.60 14.68 11.64
CA LEU A 465 -18.05 15.61 10.64
C LEU A 465 -17.46 14.88 9.42
N LYS A 466 -16.91 13.68 9.60
CA LYS A 466 -16.39 12.83 8.50
C LYS A 466 -17.43 12.49 7.42
N SER A 467 -18.73 12.55 7.73
CA SER A 467 -19.79 12.25 6.76
C SER A 467 -20.18 13.44 5.88
N ILE A 468 -19.59 14.61 6.12
CA ILE A 468 -19.77 15.79 5.27
C ILE A 468 -18.74 15.73 4.15
N ASN A 469 -19.18 15.85 2.90
CA ASN A 469 -18.26 15.98 1.79
C ASN A 469 -17.71 17.42 1.75
N PHE A 470 -16.64 17.67 2.52
CA PHE A 470 -16.02 18.99 2.63
C PHE A 470 -15.48 19.52 1.29
N ASP A 471 -15.14 18.65 0.34
CA ASP A 471 -14.78 19.08 -1.01
C ASP A 471 -15.98 19.66 -1.77
N ASN A 472 -17.15 19.02 -1.68
CA ASN A 472 -18.40 19.53 -2.25
C ASN A 472 -18.84 20.83 -1.56
N VAL A 473 -18.72 20.92 -0.24
CA VAL A 473 -18.98 22.15 0.52
C VAL A 473 -18.04 23.26 0.07
N GLY A 474 -16.73 23.02 0.02
CA GLY A 474 -15.73 24.01 -0.38
C GLY A 474 -15.92 24.50 -1.82
N GLN A 475 -16.23 23.61 -2.77
CA GLN A 475 -16.59 24.00 -4.13
C GLN A 475 -17.86 24.85 -4.17
N SER A 476 -18.88 24.48 -3.40
CA SER A 476 -20.15 25.23 -3.37
C SER A 476 -19.99 26.62 -2.75
N LEU A 477 -19.15 26.77 -1.73
CA LEU A 477 -18.79 28.06 -1.13
C LEU A 477 -18.03 28.96 -2.11
N PHE A 478 -17.16 28.38 -2.94
CA PHE A 478 -16.50 29.11 -4.01
C PHE A 478 -17.52 29.62 -5.04
N TRP A 479 -18.30 28.73 -5.66
CA TRP A 479 -19.24 29.10 -6.73
C TRP A 479 -20.38 29.99 -6.23
N THR A 480 -20.86 29.84 -5.00
CA THR A 480 -21.91 30.72 -4.48
C THR A 480 -21.41 32.14 -4.19
N GLY A 481 -20.10 32.34 -4.00
CA GLY A 481 -19.54 33.69 -3.87
C GLY A 481 -19.66 34.47 -5.18
N PHE A 482 -19.38 33.80 -6.30
CA PHE A 482 -19.47 34.37 -7.66
C PHE A 482 -20.91 34.60 -8.16
N SER A 483 -21.94 34.06 -7.51
CA SER A 483 -23.33 34.40 -7.86
C SER A 483 -23.73 35.80 -7.40
N VAL A 484 -23.07 36.33 -6.36
CA VAL A 484 -23.44 37.61 -5.74
C VAL A 484 -23.26 38.80 -6.71
N PRO A 485 -22.12 38.97 -7.41
CA PRO A 485 -21.97 40.02 -8.42
C PRO A 485 -23.04 39.95 -9.53
N LEU A 486 -23.35 38.75 -10.00
CA LEU A 486 -24.30 38.53 -11.09
C LEU A 486 -25.73 38.89 -10.67
N MET A 487 -26.16 38.43 -9.50
CA MET A 487 -27.47 38.79 -8.94
C MET A 487 -27.54 40.28 -8.58
N GLY A 488 -26.41 40.85 -8.12
CA GLY A 488 -26.20 42.29 -7.92
C GLY A 488 -26.49 43.09 -9.16
N TYR A 489 -25.86 42.72 -10.27
CA TYR A 489 -26.04 43.33 -11.58
C TYR A 489 -27.47 43.20 -12.11
N ALA A 490 -28.09 42.03 -11.97
CA ALA A 490 -29.47 41.82 -12.38
C ALA A 490 -30.45 42.71 -11.60
N LYS A 491 -30.25 42.81 -10.28
CA LYS A 491 -31.06 43.66 -9.40
C LYS A 491 -30.88 45.14 -9.74
N SER A 492 -29.64 45.62 -9.88
CA SER A 492 -29.39 47.04 -10.18
C SER A 492 -29.94 47.44 -11.54
N THR A 493 -29.77 46.58 -12.54
CA THR A 493 -30.32 46.81 -13.89
C THR A 493 -31.84 46.84 -13.87
N PHE A 494 -32.48 45.93 -13.12
CA PHE A 494 -33.93 45.94 -12.94
C PHE A 494 -34.43 47.23 -12.29
N ASP A 495 -33.80 47.67 -11.20
CA ASP A 495 -34.21 48.88 -10.47
C ASP A 495 -34.09 50.15 -11.34
N ILE A 496 -33.10 50.22 -12.23
CA ILE A 496 -32.89 51.35 -13.16
C ILE A 496 -33.95 51.36 -14.27
N LEU A 497 -34.32 50.19 -14.79
CA LEU A 497 -35.23 50.07 -15.93
C LEU A 497 -36.72 50.06 -15.53
N TRP A 498 -37.04 50.02 -14.24
CA TRP A 498 -38.41 49.88 -13.76
C TRP A 498 -39.21 51.20 -13.91
N PRO A 499 -40.33 51.20 -14.66
CA PRO A 499 -41.04 52.44 -15.00
C PRO A 499 -42.11 52.86 -13.99
N LEU A 500 -42.46 52.00 -13.02
CA LEU A 500 -43.57 52.25 -12.07
C LEU A 500 -43.05 52.62 -10.67
N ALA A 501 -43.97 52.94 -9.74
CA ALA A 501 -43.61 53.28 -8.37
C ALA A 501 -42.77 52.17 -7.70
N PRO A 502 -41.62 52.54 -7.08
CA PRO A 502 -40.81 51.59 -6.34
C PRO A 502 -41.56 51.05 -5.12
N GLU A 503 -41.14 49.89 -4.63
CA GLU A 503 -41.65 49.25 -3.41
C GLU A 503 -43.11 48.77 -3.40
N THR A 504 -43.82 48.85 -4.53
CA THR A 504 -45.13 48.19 -4.68
C THR A 504 -45.02 46.66 -4.64
N PHE A 505 -46.13 45.98 -4.35
CA PHE A 505 -46.19 44.52 -4.44
C PHE A 505 -45.76 44.02 -5.83
N LEU A 506 -46.25 44.68 -6.90
CA LEU A 506 -45.90 44.37 -8.28
C LEU A 506 -44.40 44.57 -8.56
N PHE A 507 -43.81 45.64 -8.04
CA PHE A 507 -42.35 45.85 -8.13
C PHE A 507 -41.57 44.71 -7.49
N ASN A 508 -41.92 44.31 -6.26
CA ASN A 508 -41.24 43.20 -5.59
C ASN A 508 -41.48 41.87 -6.33
N LEU A 509 -42.69 41.63 -6.82
CA LEU A 509 -43.06 40.44 -7.59
C LEU A 509 -42.12 40.22 -8.78
N VAL A 510 -41.96 41.24 -9.63
CA VAL A 510 -41.13 41.15 -10.83
C VAL A 510 -39.64 41.18 -10.48
N LYS A 511 -39.23 41.99 -9.49
CA LYS A 511 -37.84 42.03 -9.01
C LYS A 511 -37.35 40.66 -8.56
N PHE A 512 -38.10 40.00 -7.67
CA PHE A 512 -37.74 38.68 -7.16
C PHE A 512 -37.78 37.60 -8.25
N PHE A 513 -38.72 37.70 -9.20
CA PHE A 513 -38.76 36.81 -10.36
C PHE A 513 -37.48 36.91 -11.21
N VAL A 514 -37.06 38.12 -11.57
CA VAL A 514 -35.84 38.37 -12.37
C VAL A 514 -34.60 37.84 -11.64
N ILE A 515 -34.45 38.15 -10.34
CA ILE A 515 -33.31 37.68 -9.55
C ILE A 515 -33.30 36.15 -9.44
N SER A 516 -34.45 35.51 -9.21
CA SER A 516 -34.60 34.05 -9.13
C SER A 516 -34.27 33.33 -10.44
N ILE A 517 -34.62 33.91 -11.58
CA ILE A 517 -34.29 33.37 -12.91
C ILE A 517 -32.79 33.47 -13.18
N VAL A 518 -32.19 34.63 -12.95
CA VAL A 518 -30.74 34.82 -13.16
C VAL A 518 -29.94 33.86 -12.28
N ASN A 519 -30.34 33.71 -11.02
CA ASN A 519 -29.74 32.73 -10.13
C ASN A 519 -29.98 31.28 -10.62
N GLY A 520 -31.16 30.97 -11.16
CA GLY A 520 -31.46 29.67 -11.74
C GLY A 520 -30.54 29.32 -12.91
N PHE A 521 -30.34 30.25 -13.86
CA PHE A 521 -29.43 30.05 -14.98
C PHE A 521 -27.97 29.92 -14.54
N TYR A 522 -27.54 30.71 -13.55
CA TYR A 522 -26.22 30.58 -12.95
C TYR A 522 -26.01 29.20 -12.31
N LEU A 523 -27.00 28.72 -11.56
CA LEU A 523 -26.98 27.38 -10.98
C LEU A 523 -26.87 26.31 -12.07
N ALA A 524 -27.60 26.45 -13.17
CA ALA A 524 -27.54 25.51 -14.27
C ALA A 524 -26.15 25.50 -14.96
N ALA A 525 -25.57 26.68 -15.19
CA ALA A 525 -24.28 26.82 -15.86
C ALA A 525 -23.14 26.20 -15.05
N HIS A 526 -22.96 26.60 -13.78
CA HIS A 526 -21.84 26.08 -13.00
C HIS A 526 -22.03 24.62 -12.58
N ASN A 527 -23.27 24.12 -12.42
CA ASN A 527 -23.49 22.69 -12.17
C ASN A 527 -23.17 21.83 -13.40
N THR A 528 -23.36 22.36 -14.61
CA THR A 528 -22.93 21.70 -15.84
C THR A 528 -21.40 21.66 -15.94
N LEU A 529 -20.71 22.76 -15.59
CA LEU A 529 -19.24 22.81 -15.51
C LEU A 529 -18.66 21.85 -14.46
N ARG A 530 -19.41 21.58 -13.39
CA ARG A 530 -19.06 20.61 -12.34
C ARG A 530 -19.37 19.15 -12.70
N GLY A 531 -20.00 18.90 -13.85
CA GLY A 531 -20.30 17.55 -14.33
C GLY A 531 -21.51 16.86 -13.68
N PHE A 532 -22.48 17.62 -13.13
CA PHE A 532 -23.70 17.03 -12.56
C PHE A 532 -24.67 16.49 -13.63
N ASP A 533 -25.47 15.48 -13.26
CA ASP A 533 -26.51 14.90 -14.11
C ASP A 533 -27.53 15.93 -14.61
N LYS A 534 -28.00 15.75 -15.86
CA LYS A 534 -28.99 16.63 -16.51
C LYS A 534 -30.27 16.80 -15.68
N ASN A 535 -30.70 15.75 -14.97
CA ASN A 535 -31.87 15.81 -14.09
C ASN A 535 -31.64 16.66 -12.84
N VAL A 536 -30.43 16.62 -12.28
CA VAL A 536 -30.03 17.44 -11.12
C VAL A 536 -29.89 18.91 -11.51
N VAL A 537 -29.31 19.18 -12.68
CA VAL A 537 -29.21 20.53 -13.25
C VAL A 537 -30.61 21.15 -13.44
N ARG A 538 -31.55 20.40 -14.03
CA ARG A 538 -32.95 20.83 -14.20
C ARG A 538 -33.63 21.09 -12.85
N ALA A 539 -33.49 20.18 -11.88
CA ALA A 539 -34.08 20.36 -10.56
C ALA A 539 -33.56 21.62 -9.84
N ASN A 540 -32.25 21.90 -9.91
CA ASN A 540 -31.64 23.10 -9.33
C ASN A 540 -32.09 24.40 -10.01
N LEU A 541 -32.29 24.39 -11.33
CA LEU A 541 -32.85 25.52 -12.08
C LEU A 541 -34.29 25.82 -11.63
N PHE A 542 -35.16 24.80 -11.64
CA PHE A 542 -36.56 24.96 -11.24
C PHE A 542 -36.71 25.37 -9.77
N ARG A 543 -35.87 24.85 -8.88
CA ARG A 543 -35.85 25.22 -7.46
C ARG A 543 -35.65 26.72 -7.25
N SER A 544 -34.70 27.33 -7.96
CA SER A 544 -34.43 28.77 -7.85
C SER A 544 -35.60 29.61 -8.34
N ILE A 545 -36.26 29.15 -9.41
CA ILE A 545 -37.43 29.82 -9.98
C ILE A 545 -38.60 29.69 -8.99
N LEU A 546 -38.93 28.50 -8.48
CA LEU A 546 -40.06 28.31 -7.56
C LEU A 546 -39.98 29.11 -6.23
N ALA A 547 -38.82 29.68 -5.90
CA ALA A 547 -38.63 30.49 -4.70
C ALA A 547 -39.15 31.93 -4.79
N TRP A 548 -39.38 32.47 -6.01
CA TRP A 548 -39.74 33.88 -6.19
C TRP A 548 -41.07 34.30 -5.53
N PRO A 549 -42.14 33.47 -5.48
CA PRO A 549 -43.40 33.88 -4.83
C PRO A 549 -43.23 34.04 -3.32
N LEU A 550 -42.49 33.13 -2.69
CA LEU A 550 -42.17 33.21 -1.26
C LEU A 550 -41.32 34.44 -0.96
N ALA A 551 -40.30 34.71 -1.77
CA ALA A 551 -39.49 35.92 -1.62
C ALA A 551 -40.32 37.21 -1.74
N THR A 552 -41.34 37.22 -2.61
CA THR A 552 -42.23 38.37 -2.76
C THR A 552 -43.15 38.56 -1.55
N ILE A 553 -43.79 37.50 -1.05
CA ILE A 553 -44.70 37.55 0.10
C ILE A 553 -43.97 38.05 1.35
N PHE A 554 -42.73 37.61 1.55
CA PHE A 554 -41.92 37.96 2.72
C PHE A 554 -41.03 39.19 2.52
N ALA A 555 -41.12 39.86 1.36
CA ALA A 555 -40.36 41.07 1.05
C ALA A 555 -40.53 42.20 2.08
N PRO A 556 -41.75 42.49 2.60
CA PRO A 556 -41.92 43.56 3.60
C PRO A 556 -41.11 43.32 4.88
N ILE A 557 -41.03 42.06 5.32
CA ILE A 557 -40.26 41.67 6.51
C ILE A 557 -38.76 41.82 6.25
N GLY A 558 -38.29 41.34 5.09
CA GLY A 558 -36.87 41.46 4.73
C GLY A 558 -36.43 42.91 4.56
N ASN A 559 -37.29 43.77 3.97
CA ASN A 559 -37.01 45.19 3.79
C ASN A 559 -36.99 45.93 5.15
N SER A 560 -37.89 45.60 6.07
CA SER A 560 -37.90 46.16 7.43
C SER A 560 -36.65 45.80 8.24
N LEU A 561 -36.01 44.67 7.91
CA LEU A 561 -34.75 44.21 8.53
C LEU A 561 -33.51 44.68 7.75
N SER A 562 -33.68 45.55 6.75
CA SER A 562 -32.60 46.04 5.88
C SER A 562 -31.80 44.92 5.18
N ILE A 563 -32.45 43.77 4.92
CA ILE A 563 -31.83 42.63 4.24
C ILE A 563 -31.86 42.88 2.72
N PRO A 564 -30.73 42.83 2.01
CA PRO A 564 -30.72 43.02 0.56
C PRO A 564 -31.61 42.01 -0.17
N SER A 565 -32.35 42.45 -1.21
CA SER A 565 -33.29 41.57 -1.95
C SER A 565 -32.61 40.34 -2.56
N ILE A 566 -31.32 40.43 -2.89
CA ILE A 566 -30.51 39.30 -3.39
C ILE A 566 -30.36 38.23 -2.30
N VAL A 567 -30.11 38.65 -1.04
CA VAL A 567 -30.01 37.77 0.14
C VAL A 567 -31.36 37.16 0.49
N GLN A 568 -32.44 37.94 0.40
CA GLN A 568 -33.80 37.41 0.60
C GLN A 568 -34.12 36.30 -0.43
N THR A 569 -33.74 36.48 -1.69
CA THR A 569 -33.95 35.48 -2.76
C THR A 569 -33.18 34.18 -2.48
N LYS A 570 -31.94 34.30 -1.97
CA LYS A 570 -31.08 33.17 -1.59
C LYS A 570 -31.73 32.33 -0.48
N ILE A 571 -32.21 32.97 0.58
CA ILE A 571 -32.88 32.30 1.72
C ILE A 571 -34.04 31.43 1.22
N TRP A 572 -34.95 32.00 0.44
CA TRP A 572 -36.12 31.28 -0.04
C TRP A 572 -35.79 30.18 -1.06
N SER A 573 -34.77 30.39 -1.89
CA SER A 573 -34.25 29.34 -2.77
C SER A 573 -33.76 28.13 -1.97
N ASP A 574 -33.00 28.36 -0.90
CA ASP A 574 -32.48 27.29 -0.03
C ASP A 574 -33.57 26.59 0.80
N VAL A 575 -34.62 27.30 1.21
CA VAL A 575 -35.80 26.70 1.88
C VAL A 575 -36.54 25.73 0.94
N VAL A 576 -36.85 26.14 -0.29
CA VAL A 576 -37.52 25.29 -1.29
C VAL A 576 -36.69 24.03 -1.60
N ALA A 577 -35.37 24.13 -1.55
CA ALA A 577 -34.46 22.99 -1.68
C ALA A 577 -34.67 21.92 -0.63
N GLY A 578 -34.72 22.34 0.65
CA GLY A 578 -34.77 21.42 1.78
C GLY A 578 -36.01 20.53 1.73
N PHE A 579 -37.13 21.08 1.28
CA PHE A 579 -38.39 20.34 1.12
C PHE A 579 -38.34 19.34 -0.05
N ILE A 580 -37.85 19.75 -1.23
CA ILE A 580 -37.88 18.91 -2.44
C ILE A 580 -36.84 17.77 -2.37
N GLU A 581 -35.62 18.07 -1.92
CA GLU A 581 -34.51 17.10 -1.91
C GLU A 581 -34.59 16.13 -0.72
N GLY A 582 -35.02 16.61 0.44
CA GLY A 582 -35.07 15.81 1.67
C GLY A 582 -36.13 14.71 1.63
N GLY A 583 -37.33 15.00 1.13
CA GLY A 583 -38.46 14.06 1.16
C GLY A 583 -38.34 12.88 0.20
N ASN A 584 -37.89 13.12 -1.03
CA ASN A 584 -37.83 12.08 -2.08
C ASN A 584 -36.67 11.10 -1.88
N LYS A 585 -35.50 11.60 -1.47
CA LYS A 585 -34.36 10.72 -1.14
C LYS A 585 -34.66 9.85 0.07
N TYR A 586 -35.33 10.41 1.08
CA TYR A 586 -35.68 9.71 2.32
C TYR A 586 -36.54 8.47 2.10
N ARG A 587 -37.63 8.59 1.32
CA ARG A 587 -38.54 7.45 1.08
C ARG A 587 -37.89 6.32 0.29
N LYS A 588 -37.10 6.66 -0.73
CA LYS A 588 -36.46 5.67 -1.60
C LYS A 588 -35.42 4.83 -0.85
N VAL A 589 -34.62 5.48 0.01
CA VAL A 589 -33.61 4.79 0.83
C VAL A 589 -34.27 3.82 1.81
N LEU A 590 -35.33 4.23 2.50
CA LEU A 590 -36.01 3.36 3.48
C LEU A 590 -36.65 2.11 2.86
N GLN A 591 -37.34 2.25 1.72
CA GLN A 591 -38.00 1.12 1.05
C GLN A 591 -36.99 0.08 0.57
N LEU A 592 -35.89 0.52 -0.04
CA LEU A 592 -34.83 -0.38 -0.51
C LEU A 592 -34.19 -1.13 0.66
N ARG A 593 -33.86 -0.41 1.75
CA ARG A 593 -33.21 -0.99 2.93
C ARG A 593 -34.10 -1.99 3.66
N GLN A 594 -35.39 -1.73 3.76
CA GLN A 594 -36.34 -2.66 4.36
C GLN A 594 -36.37 -3.98 3.58
N LYS A 595 -36.49 -3.92 2.25
CA LYS A 595 -36.52 -5.11 1.39
C LYS A 595 -35.26 -5.95 1.55
N THR A 596 -34.08 -5.33 1.50
CA THR A 596 -32.80 -6.04 1.64
C THR A 596 -32.68 -6.73 3.02
N LEU A 597 -33.06 -6.07 4.11
CA LEU A 597 -33.00 -6.67 5.45
C LEU A 597 -34.03 -7.79 5.66
N GLU A 598 -35.20 -7.69 5.03
CA GLU A 598 -36.23 -8.74 5.04
C GLU A 598 -35.76 -10.01 4.31
N GLU A 599 -34.79 -9.92 3.40
CA GLU A 599 -34.15 -11.06 2.73
C GLU A 599 -32.93 -11.58 3.53
N LEU A 600 -32.10 -10.68 4.07
CA LEU A 600 -30.87 -11.06 4.76
C LEU A 600 -31.10 -11.68 6.15
N ILE A 601 -31.99 -11.12 6.97
CA ILE A 601 -32.20 -11.60 8.36
C ILE A 601 -32.66 -13.08 8.37
N PRO A 602 -33.65 -13.51 7.57
CA PRO A 602 -34.01 -14.92 7.49
C PRO A 602 -32.87 -15.81 6.99
N THR A 603 -32.00 -15.29 6.11
CA THR A 603 -30.83 -16.02 5.62
C THR A 603 -29.82 -16.26 6.76
N VAL A 604 -29.57 -15.27 7.62
CA VAL A 604 -28.72 -15.44 8.82
C VAL A 604 -29.28 -16.51 9.78
N ILE A 605 -30.60 -16.57 9.92
CA ILE A 605 -31.28 -17.51 10.83
C ILE A 605 -31.23 -18.95 10.28
N ASN A 606 -31.59 -19.12 9.00
CA ASN A 606 -31.90 -20.43 8.43
C ASN A 606 -30.76 -21.07 7.63
N ALA A 607 -29.82 -20.27 7.10
CA ALA A 607 -28.68 -20.80 6.35
C ALA A 607 -27.55 -21.27 7.28
N SER A 608 -26.60 -22.01 6.71
CA SER A 608 -25.38 -22.48 7.37
C SER A 608 -24.16 -22.28 6.47
N GLY A 609 -22.97 -22.18 7.06
CA GLY A 609 -21.72 -22.03 6.33
C GLY A 609 -21.63 -20.69 5.58
N SER A 610 -21.08 -20.70 4.36
CA SER A 610 -20.75 -19.48 3.60
C SER A 610 -21.92 -18.52 3.43
N ALA A 611 -23.12 -19.03 3.12
CA ALA A 611 -24.31 -18.19 2.94
C ALA A 611 -24.70 -17.44 4.22
N GLN A 612 -24.51 -18.08 5.38
CA GLN A 612 -24.77 -17.45 6.68
C GLN A 612 -23.75 -16.36 6.99
N TYR A 613 -22.46 -16.62 6.73
CA TYR A 613 -21.39 -15.67 7.00
C TYR A 613 -21.48 -14.44 6.09
N ILE A 614 -21.75 -14.63 4.80
CA ILE A 614 -21.99 -13.54 3.85
C ILE A 614 -23.18 -12.69 4.32
N ALA A 615 -24.33 -13.32 4.60
CA ALA A 615 -25.51 -12.58 5.05
C ALA A 615 -25.26 -11.86 6.38
N THR A 616 -24.46 -12.44 7.28
CA THR A 616 -24.06 -11.81 8.55
C THR A 616 -23.22 -10.56 8.29
N MET A 617 -22.19 -10.66 7.45
CA MET A 617 -21.35 -9.53 7.08
C MET A 617 -22.14 -8.43 6.36
N ASP A 618 -23.06 -8.79 5.46
CA ASP A 618 -23.94 -7.81 4.79
C ASP A 618 -24.83 -7.08 5.79
N VAL A 619 -25.40 -7.79 6.77
CA VAL A 619 -26.18 -7.16 7.85
C VAL A 619 -25.30 -6.22 8.69
N LEU A 620 -24.08 -6.64 9.05
CA LEU A 620 -23.13 -5.79 9.77
C LEU A 620 -22.74 -4.55 8.95
N TYR A 621 -22.50 -4.71 7.65
CA TYR A 621 -22.16 -3.63 6.73
C TYR A 621 -23.29 -2.61 6.67
N LEU A 622 -24.51 -3.08 6.41
CA LEU A 622 -25.69 -2.23 6.41
C LEU A 622 -25.88 -1.56 7.78
N PHE A 623 -25.65 -2.28 8.87
CA PHE A 623 -25.84 -1.76 10.22
C PHE A 623 -24.87 -0.63 10.57
N SER A 624 -23.59 -0.80 10.23
CA SER A 624 -22.51 0.13 10.61
C SER A 624 -22.33 1.28 9.62
N GLN A 625 -22.45 1.02 8.31
CA GLN A 625 -22.11 1.98 7.26
C GLN A 625 -23.33 2.71 6.70
N GLU A 626 -24.53 2.11 6.75
CA GLU A 626 -25.70 2.66 6.06
C GLU A 626 -26.68 3.41 6.98
N PRO A 627 -27.19 4.59 6.56
CA PRO A 627 -28.17 5.35 7.31
C PRO A 627 -29.39 4.53 7.67
N ARG A 628 -29.91 4.74 8.89
CA ARG A 628 -31.25 4.31 9.29
C ARG A 628 -31.46 2.79 9.24
N THR A 629 -30.44 1.99 8.98
CA THR A 629 -30.49 0.53 9.08
C THR A 629 -30.84 0.11 10.51
N ARG A 630 -30.19 0.70 11.51
CA ARG A 630 -30.51 0.49 12.94
C ARG A 630 -32.00 0.69 13.26
N THR A 631 -32.62 1.75 12.73
CA THR A 631 -34.06 1.99 12.90
C THR A 631 -34.93 1.04 12.07
N THR A 632 -34.44 0.60 10.92
CA THR A 632 -35.16 -0.33 10.01
C THR A 632 -35.15 -1.76 10.57
N ILE A 633 -34.01 -2.24 11.08
CA ILE A 633 -33.91 -3.51 11.83
C ILE A 633 -34.87 -3.49 13.02
N LYS A 634 -34.87 -2.41 13.80
CA LYS A 634 -35.84 -2.23 14.90
C LYS A 634 -37.28 -2.30 14.41
N ALA A 635 -37.61 -1.70 13.27
CA ALA A 635 -38.97 -1.71 12.71
C ALA A 635 -39.39 -3.09 12.16
N ILE A 636 -38.47 -3.83 11.53
CA ILE A 636 -38.69 -5.19 11.01
C ILE A 636 -38.90 -6.16 12.17
N LEU A 637 -38.05 -6.09 13.19
CA LEU A 637 -38.06 -6.99 14.35
C LEU A 637 -39.08 -6.56 15.43
N SER A 638 -39.68 -5.37 15.32
CA SER A 638 -40.66 -4.91 16.32
C SER A 638 -42.00 -5.65 16.18
N PRO A 639 -42.57 -6.17 17.29
CA PRO A 639 -43.92 -6.70 17.32
C PRO A 639 -45.00 -5.60 17.25
N TYR A 640 -44.62 -4.32 17.45
CA TYR A 640 -45.53 -3.17 17.44
C TYR A 640 -45.39 -2.35 16.14
N ALA A 641 -46.44 -2.33 15.33
CA ALA A 641 -46.47 -1.61 14.06
C ALA A 641 -46.62 -0.10 14.29
N PHE A 642 -45.56 0.69 14.06
CA PHE A 642 -45.69 2.16 14.04
C PHE A 642 -45.72 2.77 12.62
N PHE A 643 -45.45 2.02 11.54
CA PHE A 643 -45.33 2.65 10.20
C PHE A 643 -46.09 2.02 9.03
N THR A 644 -46.78 0.88 9.16
CA THR A 644 -47.60 0.34 8.07
C THR A 644 -48.88 -0.31 8.59
N ARG A 645 -50.03 0.19 8.12
CA ARG A 645 -51.40 -0.25 8.49
C ARG A 645 -51.75 -1.69 8.06
N LYS A 646 -50.82 -2.39 7.38
CA LYS A 646 -51.07 -3.65 6.65
C LYS A 646 -50.57 -4.94 7.33
N LEU A 647 -49.96 -4.87 8.53
CA LEU A 647 -49.20 -6.00 9.10
C LEU A 647 -49.49 -6.27 10.59
N LYS A 648 -50.76 -6.15 11.01
CA LYS A 648 -51.16 -6.36 12.42
C LYS A 648 -51.25 -7.84 12.83
N GLU A 649 -51.23 -8.78 11.88
CA GLU A 649 -51.44 -10.21 12.11
C GLU A 649 -50.16 -11.01 12.49
N ASN A 650 -48.95 -10.45 12.33
CA ASN A 650 -47.68 -11.21 12.44
C ASN A 650 -46.79 -10.86 13.64
N SER A 651 -47.35 -10.33 14.74
CA SER A 651 -46.56 -9.88 15.90
C SER A 651 -45.76 -10.99 16.60
N SER A 652 -46.29 -12.21 16.67
CA SER A 652 -45.60 -13.39 17.21
C SER A 652 -44.43 -13.84 16.33
N LEU A 653 -44.61 -13.79 15.00
CA LEU A 653 -43.60 -14.20 14.03
C LEU A 653 -42.37 -13.27 14.07
N ARG A 654 -42.57 -11.96 14.26
CA ARG A 654 -41.48 -10.98 14.41
C ARG A 654 -40.71 -11.13 15.71
N LEU A 655 -41.41 -11.45 16.81
CA LEU A 655 -40.75 -11.71 18.10
C LEU A 655 -39.90 -13.00 18.04
N ASN A 656 -40.41 -14.05 17.41
CA ASN A 656 -39.62 -15.26 17.16
C ASN A 656 -38.39 -14.97 16.32
N MET A 657 -38.55 -14.20 15.23
CA MET A 657 -37.43 -13.79 14.37
C MET A 657 -36.38 -12.99 15.13
N LEU A 658 -36.77 -12.09 16.05
CA LEU A 658 -35.83 -11.36 16.90
C LEU A 658 -35.00 -12.30 17.80
N LEU A 659 -35.65 -13.28 18.43
CA LEU A 659 -34.97 -14.23 19.32
C LEU A 659 -34.03 -15.16 18.55
N GLU A 660 -34.49 -15.72 17.44
CA GLU A 660 -33.70 -16.61 16.60
C GLU A 660 -32.52 -15.88 15.95
N PHE A 661 -32.73 -14.62 15.52
CA PHE A 661 -31.65 -13.77 15.02
C PHE A 661 -30.62 -13.47 16.12
N ASN A 662 -31.07 -13.11 17.33
CA ASN A 662 -30.17 -12.84 18.45
C ASN A 662 -29.39 -14.09 18.87
N ASP A 663 -30.03 -15.27 18.91
CA ASP A 663 -29.38 -16.55 19.23
C ASP A 663 -28.24 -16.86 18.27
N LYS A 664 -28.48 -16.72 16.95
CA LYS A 664 -27.43 -16.89 15.94
C LYS A 664 -26.30 -15.87 16.08
N MET A 665 -26.63 -14.60 16.26
CA MET A 665 -25.64 -13.53 16.34
C MET A 665 -24.82 -13.57 17.64
N SER A 666 -25.39 -14.09 18.74
CA SER A 666 -24.73 -14.17 20.05
C SER A 666 -23.90 -15.43 20.24
N LYS A 667 -23.88 -16.34 19.26
CA LYS A 667 -23.11 -17.59 19.34
C LYS A 667 -21.63 -17.28 19.52
N GLU A 668 -21.02 -17.88 20.54
CA GLU A 668 -19.65 -17.55 20.95
C GLU A 668 -18.59 -17.84 19.86
N SER A 669 -18.84 -18.85 19.02
CA SER A 669 -17.99 -19.22 17.88
C SER A 669 -18.10 -18.24 16.72
N LEU A 670 -19.18 -17.44 16.61
CA LEU A 670 -19.44 -16.61 15.43
C LEU A 670 -18.28 -15.64 15.14
N TRP A 671 -17.66 -15.09 16.19
CA TRP A 671 -16.52 -14.18 16.07
C TRP A 671 -15.35 -14.85 15.34
N THR A 672 -14.96 -16.04 15.79
CA THR A 672 -13.86 -16.81 15.20
C THR A 672 -14.25 -17.37 13.83
N ASP A 673 -15.48 -17.84 13.67
CA ASP A 673 -16.01 -18.37 12.42
C ASP A 673 -16.01 -17.31 11.31
N LEU A 674 -16.38 -16.06 11.62
CA LEU A 674 -16.38 -14.95 10.67
C LEU A 674 -14.96 -14.57 10.24
N VAL A 675 -14.01 -14.43 11.16
CA VAL A 675 -12.63 -14.08 10.78
C VAL A 675 -11.95 -15.21 10.01
N ASP A 676 -12.18 -16.47 10.40
CA ASP A 676 -11.66 -17.63 9.67
C ASP A 676 -12.26 -17.67 8.24
N TYR A 677 -13.55 -17.38 8.09
CA TYR A 677 -14.19 -17.25 6.78
C TYR A 677 -13.63 -16.09 5.95
N ILE A 678 -13.41 -14.92 6.56
CA ILE A 678 -12.86 -13.73 5.88
C ILE A 678 -11.45 -14.04 5.36
N VAL A 679 -10.60 -14.58 6.22
CA VAL A 679 -9.20 -14.92 5.93
C VAL A 679 -9.06 -15.96 4.82
N ALA A 680 -10.01 -16.89 4.71
CA ALA A 680 -9.99 -17.96 3.72
C ALA A 680 -10.50 -17.52 2.34
N ASN A 681 -11.39 -16.51 2.26
CA ASN A 681 -12.16 -16.22 1.04
C ASN A 681 -11.90 -14.84 0.43
N TYR A 682 -11.21 -13.93 1.11
CA TYR A 682 -11.02 -12.55 0.66
C TYR A 682 -9.55 -12.14 0.59
N GLU A 683 -9.24 -11.24 -0.35
CA GLU A 683 -7.93 -10.63 -0.52
C GLU A 683 -7.61 -9.64 0.62
N GLU A 684 -6.33 -9.27 0.76
CA GLU A 684 -5.83 -8.54 1.93
C GLU A 684 -6.58 -7.24 2.22
N ASP A 685 -6.80 -6.41 1.20
CA ASP A 685 -7.44 -5.10 1.33
C ASP A 685 -8.91 -5.23 1.79
N MET A 686 -9.65 -6.19 1.22
CA MET A 686 -11.06 -6.39 1.57
C MET A 686 -11.20 -7.09 2.93
N ALA A 687 -10.29 -8.00 3.25
CA ALA A 687 -10.28 -8.69 4.53
C ALA A 687 -10.06 -7.72 5.70
N ASP A 688 -9.20 -6.70 5.56
CA ASP A 688 -8.99 -5.68 6.60
C ASP A 688 -10.30 -4.91 6.91
N ASP A 689 -10.99 -4.45 5.86
CA ASP A 689 -12.27 -3.74 5.99
C ASP A 689 -13.37 -4.63 6.61
N LEU A 690 -13.44 -5.91 6.22
CA LEU A 690 -14.42 -6.86 6.76
C LEU A 690 -14.11 -7.24 8.21
N VAL A 691 -12.84 -7.35 8.59
CA VAL A 691 -12.44 -7.60 9.98
C VAL A 691 -12.79 -6.39 10.86
N ASP A 692 -12.52 -5.17 10.39
CA ASP A 692 -12.94 -3.94 11.07
C ASP A 692 -14.45 -3.88 11.24
N LEU A 693 -15.18 -4.29 10.21
CA LEU A 693 -16.62 -4.38 10.25
C LEU A 693 -17.14 -5.33 11.33
N VAL A 694 -16.51 -6.51 11.48
CA VAL A 694 -16.86 -7.47 12.54
C VAL A 694 -16.53 -6.90 13.92
N VAL A 695 -15.32 -6.37 14.09
CA VAL A 695 -14.82 -5.78 15.34
C VAL A 695 -15.70 -4.64 15.84
N ASP A 696 -16.07 -3.72 14.97
CA ASP A 696 -16.84 -2.53 15.34
C ASP A 696 -18.36 -2.80 15.35
N GLY A 697 -18.86 -3.52 14.35
CA GLY A 697 -20.29 -3.65 14.07
C GLY A 697 -21.00 -4.70 14.90
N LEU A 698 -20.37 -5.86 15.13
CA LEU A 698 -20.99 -6.98 15.82
C LEU A 698 -21.37 -6.66 17.29
N PRO A 699 -20.47 -6.13 18.13
CA PRO A 699 -20.81 -5.80 19.52
C PRO A 699 -21.89 -4.71 19.63
N GLU A 700 -21.89 -3.70 18.75
CA GLU A 700 -22.93 -2.66 18.76
C GLU A 700 -24.30 -3.25 18.37
N LEU A 701 -24.36 -4.14 17.37
CA LEU A 701 -25.60 -4.80 16.96
C LEU A 701 -26.14 -5.71 18.07
N LEU A 702 -25.29 -6.50 18.73
CA LEU A 702 -25.68 -7.36 19.84
C LEU A 702 -26.25 -6.59 21.03
N GLY A 703 -25.62 -5.46 21.39
CA GLY A 703 -26.18 -4.57 22.42
C GLY A 703 -27.56 -4.02 22.04
N ASP A 704 -27.78 -3.75 20.75
CA ASP A 704 -29.04 -3.26 20.24
C ASP A 704 -30.16 -4.31 20.25
N LEU A 705 -29.83 -5.56 19.89
CA LEU A 705 -30.75 -6.71 19.96
C LEU A 705 -31.10 -7.03 21.41
N SER A 706 -30.11 -7.05 22.30
CA SER A 706 -30.31 -7.29 23.73
C SER A 706 -31.23 -6.23 24.35
N GLY A 707 -31.03 -4.95 24.02
CA GLY A 707 -31.93 -3.87 24.47
C GLY A 707 -33.36 -3.96 23.91
N LEU A 708 -33.56 -4.52 22.71
CA LEU A 708 -34.90 -4.81 22.19
C LEU A 708 -35.57 -5.96 22.94
N ILE A 709 -34.83 -7.04 23.21
CA ILE A 709 -35.33 -8.20 23.95
C ILE A 709 -35.72 -7.78 25.37
N GLU A 710 -34.87 -7.03 26.07
CA GLU A 710 -35.19 -6.51 27.42
C GLU A 710 -36.44 -5.62 27.40
N LYS A 711 -36.55 -4.74 26.40
CA LYS A 711 -37.71 -3.85 26.24
C LYS A 711 -39.01 -4.63 26.05
N TYR A 712 -39.02 -5.67 25.22
CA TYR A 712 -40.22 -6.47 24.95
C TYR A 712 -40.48 -7.53 26.02
N GLY A 713 -39.45 -7.96 26.75
CA GLY A 713 -39.56 -8.88 27.90
C GLY A 713 -40.25 -8.25 29.12
N LYS A 714 -40.36 -6.91 29.20
CA LYS A 714 -41.12 -6.20 30.24
C LYS A 714 -42.63 -6.13 29.97
N ASP A 715 -43.10 -6.63 28.82
CA ASP A 715 -44.52 -6.61 28.42
C ASP A 715 -45.24 -7.91 28.87
N PRO A 716 -46.21 -7.84 29.80
CA PRO A 716 -46.90 -9.02 30.34
C PRO A 716 -47.60 -9.87 29.28
N SER A 717 -48.08 -9.24 28.19
CA SER A 717 -48.81 -9.91 27.12
C SER A 717 -47.92 -10.72 26.17
N LEU A 718 -46.66 -10.31 26.01
CA LEU A 718 -45.64 -10.99 25.22
C LEU A 718 -44.88 -12.02 26.06
N LEU A 719 -44.67 -11.77 27.36
CA LEU A 719 -44.15 -12.74 28.33
C LEU A 719 -44.99 -14.03 28.37
N ALA A 720 -46.31 -13.93 28.37
CA ALA A 720 -47.21 -15.10 28.31
C ALA A 720 -47.05 -15.91 27.01
N LYS A 721 -46.77 -15.24 25.87
CA LYS A 721 -46.51 -15.90 24.58
C LYS A 721 -45.10 -16.51 24.49
N LEU A 722 -44.11 -15.90 25.14
CA LEU A 722 -42.75 -16.42 25.28
C LEU A 722 -42.70 -17.66 26.20
N ALA A 723 -43.44 -17.63 27.31
CA ALA A 723 -43.57 -18.76 28.24
C ALA A 723 -44.24 -20.00 27.62
N ALA A 724 -45.22 -19.80 26.73
CA ALA A 724 -45.91 -20.89 26.02
C ALA A 724 -45.01 -21.71 25.08
N LYS A 725 -43.89 -21.12 24.59
CA LYS A 725 -42.88 -21.83 23.77
C LYS A 725 -41.88 -22.59 24.66
N ALA A 726 -41.52 -22.03 25.83
CA ALA A 726 -40.70 -22.74 26.82
C ALA A 726 -41.41 -23.97 27.42
N SER A 727 -42.75 -23.99 27.45
CA SER A 727 -43.56 -25.11 27.94
C SER A 727 -44.06 -26.09 26.86
N GLY A 728 -43.61 -25.96 25.59
CA GLY A 728 -43.92 -26.92 24.53
C GLY A 728 -45.41 -27.13 24.23
N THR A 729 -46.27 -26.13 24.47
CA THR A 729 -47.73 -26.30 24.33
C THR A 729 -48.26 -25.56 23.10
N ILE A 730 -47.95 -26.07 21.91
CA ILE A 730 -48.78 -25.79 20.73
C ILE A 730 -49.84 -26.89 20.68
N ARG A 731 -51.06 -26.56 21.11
CA ARG A 731 -52.25 -27.36 20.77
C ARG A 731 -52.32 -27.45 19.25
N GLY A 732 -52.15 -28.66 18.72
CA GLY A 732 -52.51 -28.98 17.35
C GLY A 732 -53.96 -28.54 17.12
N SER A 733 -54.13 -27.58 16.22
CA SER A 733 -55.42 -27.35 15.58
C SER A 733 -55.24 -27.72 14.11
N GLY A 734 -55.48 -29.00 13.84
CA GLY A 734 -55.98 -29.37 12.53
C GLY A 734 -57.35 -28.71 12.37
N GLN A 735 -57.47 -27.87 11.35
CA GLN A 735 -58.64 -27.84 10.48
C GLN A 735 -58.29 -27.01 9.24
N ALA A 736 -58.38 -27.68 8.09
CA ALA A 736 -58.23 -27.09 6.79
C ALA A 736 -59.37 -26.10 6.49
N LYS A 737 -59.02 -24.91 6.02
CA LYS A 737 -59.72 -24.21 4.94
C LYS A 737 -58.79 -23.19 4.30
#